data_AF-A0A3A4UYQ5-F1
#
_entry.id   AF-A0A3A4UYQ5-F1
#
_cell.length_a   1.000
_cell.length_b   1.000
_cell.length_c   1.000
_cell.angle_alpha   90.00
_cell.angle_beta   90.00
_cell.angle_gamma   90.00
#
_symmetry.space_group_name_H-M   'P 1'
#
loop_
_entity.id
_entity.type
_entity.pdbx_description
1 polymer ?
#
loop_
_entity_poly.entity_id
_entity_poly.type
_entity_poly.pdbx_seq_one_letter_code
_entity_poly.pdbx_strand_id
1 'polypeptide(L)'
;MKKYRFAIIVALILFVIPFFWLSPGEMNLGGDSGRLYFYDPATYLNLRVLYNYLGSGFGTELTYYIYFPYVMLLFLLKLIFQSPTVLISFFNGLTLSVAFFFVYLFLKELLKRNENNIKQVYVEISSILGGLFYILSQISIYSGWEKPIITFNQVFLNPFMAYILLKFMLTQKMKYLTIALLTTFIFTPNFSIVGAPPFFAFYPITIVFLFLYARFICKVSFKWKFFIIGIILFLLIHSFHLTNTVQSIFSPGSSYNQTVFAPEGTTGSRNAVSYFVAVAGTVKASLAWMGLSQFQDKPYYVLFIIFPVILVASFLLNKGKTLLLTGLFFLVFFYFSSAITEIGFFIYKQLFKVPGFSMFRNFHAQWSYVFFFFYSLLLGQALATVANKLSRRSAFLLFTVFGIVIVGFGFPLLTGSVAMPKNPETGVRNSFQMDPVFEQYIQSIKSNPIDGKVMMFPLTGPGYQLLQGREDGFYRGLPMISYLGGKSEFGGYETMGVFKDIFLTSMKNNDQKTLKKLLSMMNVRWLFYNSDQYVYDKQFKSLYSFVSEYAPRDQEEYKDFIKKMPVVKIADFGKFYHVYSVREDIYLPHIFSTVNTISTNDAISLIFDSNFQKDVHQAVISVQYAVDEKAQMILYGVSTSLLSEIKDNSHLHRHMPFVNRKPDDMFYFLAVAREEFDLFRTKDNPNQYLNYSLFLLSKRIQEMESFGVQMAVVKDSIKTTKTSDLNKLSSYNSWNSSIYRYEKQFDELIRWINESKASEKDRALYKIKVNEQLYQHEIRLLRSLNDLNKENKEKEYLYTAVNDMFKRYYEKVDISIINPYLYTYSLPAYVNRKGKYK
;
A
#
# COMPACT_ATOMS: atom_id res chain seq x y z
N MET A 1 -48.16 5.48 -17.48
CA MET A 1 -47.06 5.35 -18.48
C MET A 1 -47.18 6.26 -19.71
N LYS A 2 -48.38 6.54 -20.26
CA LYS A 2 -48.54 7.38 -21.47
C LYS A 2 -47.78 8.73 -21.45
N LYS A 3 -47.70 9.39 -20.28
CA LYS A 3 -47.07 10.72 -20.08
C LYS A 3 -45.52 10.75 -20.16
N TYR A 4 -44.85 9.60 -20.16
CA TYR A 4 -43.38 9.51 -20.14
C TYR A 4 -42.82 8.67 -21.29
N ARG A 5 -43.66 8.30 -22.26
CA ARG A 5 -43.32 7.32 -23.31
C ARG A 5 -42.04 7.68 -24.05
N PHE A 6 -41.91 8.92 -24.51
CA PHE A 6 -40.77 9.34 -25.31
C PHE A 6 -39.47 9.35 -24.49
N ALA A 7 -39.49 9.88 -23.27
CA ALA A 7 -38.33 9.83 -22.38
C ALA A 7 -37.92 8.38 -22.05
N ILE A 8 -38.87 7.46 -21.87
CA ILE A 8 -38.56 6.04 -21.68
C ILE A 8 -37.90 5.43 -22.93
N ILE A 9 -38.38 5.77 -24.13
CA ILE A 9 -37.76 5.30 -25.39
C ILE A 9 -36.31 5.81 -25.49
N VAL A 10 -36.07 7.10 -25.24
CA VAL A 10 -34.71 7.66 -25.24
C VAL A 10 -33.83 6.97 -24.20
N ALA A 11 -34.34 6.76 -22.98
CA ALA A 11 -33.61 6.04 -21.93
C ALA A 11 -33.27 4.59 -22.33
N LEU A 12 -34.18 3.89 -23.02
CA LEU A 12 -33.93 2.53 -23.52
C LEU A 12 -32.88 2.53 -24.64
N ILE A 13 -32.93 3.49 -25.57
CA ILE A 13 -31.90 3.63 -26.61
C ILE A 13 -30.53 3.87 -25.97
N LEU A 14 -30.45 4.81 -25.01
CA LEU A 14 -29.22 5.09 -24.26
C LEU A 14 -28.72 3.88 -23.45
N PHE A 15 -29.62 3.01 -22.97
CA PHE A 15 -29.26 1.78 -22.28
C PHE A 15 -28.63 0.75 -23.22
N VAL A 16 -29.15 0.64 -24.45
CA VAL A 16 -28.72 -0.38 -25.42
C VAL A 16 -27.43 0.02 -26.14
N ILE A 17 -27.19 1.31 -26.38
CA ILE A 17 -26.00 1.81 -27.11
C ILE A 17 -24.68 1.18 -26.64
N PRO A 18 -24.37 1.08 -25.33
CA PRO A 18 -23.09 0.52 -24.88
C PRO A 18 -22.87 -0.97 -25.16
N PHE A 19 -23.92 -1.71 -25.55
CA PHE A 19 -23.78 -3.09 -26.01
C PHE A 19 -23.13 -3.19 -27.39
N PHE A 20 -23.06 -2.09 -28.14
CA PHE A 20 -22.39 -2.00 -29.45
C PHE A 20 -20.99 -1.38 -29.36
N TRP A 21 -20.52 -1.01 -28.17
CA TRP A 21 -19.18 -0.47 -28.01
C TRP A 21 -18.13 -1.56 -28.11
N LEU A 22 -18.27 -2.63 -27.30
CA LEU A 22 -17.27 -3.69 -27.19
C LEU A 22 -17.69 -4.91 -28.00
N SER A 23 -16.73 -5.52 -28.71
CA SER A 23 -16.93 -6.80 -29.38
C SER A 23 -16.99 -7.94 -28.34
N PRO A 24 -17.57 -9.11 -28.67
CA PRO A 24 -17.67 -10.23 -27.73
C PRO A 24 -16.29 -10.63 -27.15
N GLY A 25 -16.13 -10.51 -25.84
CA GLY A 25 -14.89 -10.82 -25.14
C GLY A 25 -13.92 -9.64 -24.97
N GLU A 26 -14.15 -8.53 -25.67
CA GLU A 26 -13.40 -7.29 -25.42
C GLU A 26 -13.84 -6.63 -24.11
N MET A 27 -12.87 -6.06 -23.40
CA MET A 27 -13.08 -5.42 -22.11
C MET A 27 -12.19 -4.18 -21.97
N ASN A 28 -12.72 -3.13 -21.34
CA ASN A 28 -11.92 -2.00 -20.87
C ASN A 28 -11.73 -2.11 -19.35
N LEU A 29 -10.66 -2.80 -18.94
CA LEU A 29 -10.35 -3.08 -17.53
C LEU A 29 -9.24 -2.21 -16.93
N GLY A 30 -8.52 -1.47 -17.76
CA GLY A 30 -7.29 -0.75 -17.38
C GLY A 30 -7.50 0.48 -16.48
N GLY A 31 -6.40 1.13 -16.13
CA GLY A 31 -6.36 2.36 -15.33
C GLY A 31 -6.07 2.15 -13.84
N ASP A 32 -6.00 3.28 -13.12
CA ASP A 32 -5.44 3.39 -11.77
C ASP A 32 -6.21 2.62 -10.69
N SER A 33 -7.51 2.42 -10.88
CA SER A 33 -8.33 1.68 -9.91
C SER A 33 -8.56 0.21 -10.29
N GLY A 34 -8.04 -0.26 -11.43
CA GLY A 34 -8.19 -1.62 -11.97
C GLY A 34 -9.62 -2.17 -11.93
N ARG A 35 -10.32 -2.21 -13.06
CA ARG A 35 -11.71 -2.71 -13.15
C ARG A 35 -11.81 -4.24 -13.19
N LEU A 36 -10.81 -4.94 -12.65
CA LEU A 36 -10.67 -6.39 -12.69
C LEU A 36 -11.85 -7.12 -12.02
N TYR A 37 -12.58 -6.44 -11.13
CA TYR A 37 -13.84 -6.91 -10.56
C TYR A 37 -14.96 -7.15 -11.59
N PHE A 38 -14.89 -6.60 -12.82
CA PHE A 38 -15.80 -6.96 -13.91
C PHE A 38 -15.44 -8.28 -14.59
N TYR A 39 -14.16 -8.63 -14.59
CA TYR A 39 -13.65 -9.84 -15.23
C TYR A 39 -13.94 -11.07 -14.39
N ASP A 40 -13.46 -11.08 -13.14
CA ASP A 40 -13.65 -12.18 -12.19
C ASP A 40 -14.06 -11.64 -10.81
N PRO A 41 -15.35 -11.24 -10.64
CA PRO A 41 -15.85 -10.70 -9.37
C PRO A 41 -15.75 -11.69 -8.21
N ALA A 42 -15.81 -13.01 -8.47
CA ALA A 42 -15.73 -14.03 -7.43
C ALA A 42 -14.34 -14.06 -6.80
N THR A 43 -13.31 -14.15 -7.63
CA THR A 43 -11.91 -14.09 -7.20
C THR A 43 -11.59 -12.74 -6.57
N TYR A 44 -12.08 -11.64 -7.14
CA TYR A 44 -11.90 -10.30 -6.56
C TYR A 44 -12.53 -10.19 -5.16
N LEU A 45 -13.76 -10.71 -4.97
CA LEU A 45 -14.42 -10.73 -3.67
C LEU A 45 -13.60 -11.54 -2.66
N ASN A 46 -13.22 -12.76 -3.04
CA ASN A 46 -12.47 -13.66 -2.18
C ASN A 46 -11.13 -13.04 -1.78
N LEU A 47 -10.30 -12.65 -2.74
CA LEU A 47 -8.91 -12.26 -2.49
C LEU A 47 -8.74 -10.82 -1.98
N ARG A 48 -9.65 -9.90 -2.34
CA ARG A 48 -9.46 -8.46 -2.07
C ARG A 48 -10.49 -7.87 -1.13
N VAL A 49 -11.74 -8.29 -1.21
CA VAL A 49 -12.81 -7.63 -0.46
C VAL A 49 -12.97 -8.20 0.94
N LEU A 50 -12.82 -9.52 1.08
CA LEU A 50 -12.96 -10.21 2.36
C LEU A 50 -11.68 -10.18 3.21
N TYR A 51 -10.52 -10.02 2.59
CA TYR A 51 -9.22 -9.89 3.29
C TYR A 51 -8.70 -8.44 3.20
N ASN A 52 -8.21 -7.88 4.32
CA ASN A 52 -7.70 -6.50 4.40
C ASN A 52 -6.27 -6.32 3.85
N TYR A 53 -5.78 -7.23 3.02
CA TYR A 53 -4.39 -7.20 2.57
C TYR A 53 -4.30 -6.83 1.10
N LEU A 54 -3.50 -5.80 0.79
CA LEU A 54 -3.18 -5.47 -0.58
C LEU A 54 -2.06 -6.39 -1.05
N GLY A 55 -2.27 -7.14 -2.14
CA GLY A 55 -1.25 -7.98 -2.78
C GLY A 55 -0.07 -7.21 -3.40
N SER A 56 0.30 -6.06 -2.84
CA SER A 56 1.60 -5.42 -3.06
C SER A 56 2.69 -6.19 -2.31
N GLY A 57 3.91 -6.15 -2.82
CA GLY A 57 5.04 -6.87 -2.25
C GLY A 57 5.46 -6.43 -0.85
N PHE A 58 5.06 -5.26 -0.33
CA PHE A 58 5.27 -4.93 1.09
C PHE A 58 4.10 -5.28 2.00
N GLY A 59 2.93 -5.53 1.42
CA GLY A 59 1.72 -5.61 2.19
C GLY A 59 1.33 -4.27 2.76
N THR A 60 0.35 -3.61 2.14
CA THR A 60 -0.33 -2.48 2.75
C THR A 60 -1.71 -2.94 3.19
N GLU A 61 -2.05 -2.70 4.45
CA GLU A 61 -3.42 -2.87 4.92
C GLU A 61 -4.29 -1.78 4.29
N LEU A 62 -5.25 -2.19 3.46
CA LEU A 62 -6.30 -1.29 2.98
C LEU A 62 -7.65 -1.93 3.30
N THR A 63 -8.56 -1.12 3.86
CA THR A 63 -9.92 -1.54 4.16
C THR A 63 -10.73 -1.62 2.87
N TYR A 64 -10.81 -2.82 2.28
CA TYR A 64 -11.56 -3.07 1.05
C TYR A 64 -13.02 -3.52 1.30
N TYR A 65 -13.46 -3.65 2.55
CA TYR A 65 -14.86 -4.00 2.87
C TYR A 65 -15.88 -3.07 2.21
N ILE A 66 -15.52 -1.81 1.94
CA ILE A 66 -16.35 -0.84 1.20
C ILE A 66 -16.83 -1.37 -0.15
N TYR A 67 -16.14 -2.33 -0.76
CA TYR A 67 -16.48 -2.93 -2.05
C TYR A 67 -17.48 -4.08 -1.94
N PHE A 68 -17.74 -4.61 -0.73
CA PHE A 68 -18.51 -5.84 -0.54
C PHE A 68 -19.89 -5.84 -1.21
N PRO A 69 -20.79 -4.89 -0.93
CA PRO A 69 -22.12 -4.93 -1.55
C PRO A 69 -22.06 -4.79 -3.08
N TYR A 70 -21.13 -3.96 -3.57
CA TYR A 70 -20.99 -3.68 -5.00
C TYR A 70 -20.43 -4.87 -5.77
N VAL A 71 -19.33 -5.46 -5.31
CA VAL A 71 -18.71 -6.62 -5.98
C VAL A 71 -19.58 -7.86 -5.85
N MET A 72 -20.33 -8.01 -4.74
CA MET A 72 -21.34 -9.06 -4.61
C MET A 72 -22.45 -8.92 -5.66
N LEU A 73 -22.95 -7.70 -5.91
CA LEU A 73 -23.90 -7.47 -6.99
C LEU A 73 -23.30 -7.86 -8.35
N LEU A 74 -22.05 -7.49 -8.61
CA LEU A 74 -21.37 -7.87 -9.86
C LEU A 74 -21.21 -9.38 -10.00
N PHE A 75 -20.86 -10.08 -8.91
CA PHE A 75 -20.79 -11.54 -8.89
C PHE A 75 -22.14 -12.17 -9.27
N LEU A 76 -23.23 -11.73 -8.63
CA LEU A 76 -24.58 -12.23 -8.93
C LEU A 76 -25.00 -11.95 -10.38
N LEU A 77 -24.74 -10.75 -10.90
CA LEU A 77 -25.03 -10.41 -12.29
C LEU A 77 -24.14 -11.19 -13.27
N LYS A 78 -22.88 -11.43 -12.92
CA LYS A 78 -21.95 -12.23 -13.73
C LYS A 78 -22.39 -13.69 -13.84
N LEU A 79 -23.01 -14.27 -12.81
CA LEU A 79 -23.60 -15.61 -12.88
C LEU A 79 -24.73 -15.70 -13.92
N ILE A 80 -25.52 -14.61 -14.07
CA ILE A 80 -26.62 -14.54 -15.05
C ILE A 80 -26.08 -14.28 -16.45
N PHE A 81 -25.22 -13.28 -16.62
CA PHE A 81 -24.76 -12.85 -17.95
C PHE A 81 -23.63 -13.72 -18.52
N GLN A 82 -22.86 -14.38 -17.67
CA GLN A 82 -21.69 -15.20 -17.99
C GLN A 82 -20.58 -14.49 -18.78
N SER A 83 -20.74 -13.21 -19.17
CA SER A 83 -19.79 -12.44 -19.97
C SER A 83 -19.36 -11.13 -19.28
N PRO A 84 -18.04 -10.83 -19.17
CA PRO A 84 -17.58 -9.56 -18.61
C PRO A 84 -17.96 -8.37 -19.50
N THR A 85 -17.91 -8.56 -20.81
CA THR A 85 -18.31 -7.57 -21.82
C THR A 85 -19.76 -7.14 -21.61
N VAL A 86 -20.68 -8.11 -21.48
CA VAL A 86 -22.11 -7.83 -21.22
C VAL A 86 -22.29 -7.10 -19.90
N LEU A 87 -21.56 -7.51 -18.84
CA LEU A 87 -21.62 -6.85 -17.54
C LEU A 87 -21.14 -5.40 -17.60
N ILE A 88 -20.04 -5.12 -18.31
CA ILE A 88 -19.54 -3.75 -18.52
C ILE A 88 -20.55 -2.91 -19.31
N SER A 89 -21.07 -3.44 -20.41
CA SER A 89 -22.09 -2.77 -21.23
C SER A 89 -23.37 -2.50 -20.45
N PHE A 90 -23.80 -3.42 -19.57
CA PHE A 90 -24.94 -3.22 -18.67
C PHE A 90 -24.74 -2.02 -17.74
N PHE A 91 -23.58 -1.89 -17.09
CA PHE A 91 -23.29 -0.77 -16.20
C PHE A 91 -23.09 0.56 -16.95
N ASN A 92 -22.48 0.53 -18.13
CA ASN A 92 -22.39 1.71 -18.99
C ASN A 92 -23.80 2.14 -19.47
N GLY A 93 -24.64 1.19 -19.87
CA GLY A 93 -26.03 1.44 -20.26
C GLY A 93 -26.86 1.99 -19.12
N LEU A 94 -26.70 1.46 -17.91
CA LEU A 94 -27.30 1.98 -16.70
C LEU A 94 -26.83 3.42 -16.44
N THR A 95 -25.54 3.68 -16.56
CA THR A 95 -24.96 5.01 -16.37
C THR A 95 -25.58 6.03 -17.31
N LEU A 96 -25.67 5.73 -18.61
CA LEU A 96 -26.30 6.64 -19.57
C LEU A 96 -27.82 6.77 -19.32
N SER A 97 -28.53 5.66 -19.22
CA SER A 97 -29.99 5.66 -19.14
C SER A 97 -30.52 6.32 -17.87
N VAL A 98 -29.96 5.95 -16.72
CA VAL A 98 -30.41 6.42 -15.41
C VAL A 98 -30.04 7.89 -15.22
N ALA A 99 -28.82 8.30 -15.58
CA ALA A 99 -28.42 9.70 -15.51
C ALA A 99 -29.39 10.61 -16.28
N PHE A 100 -29.67 10.25 -17.54
CA PHE A 100 -30.56 10.99 -18.43
C PHE A 100 -31.96 11.08 -17.81
N PHE A 101 -32.49 9.92 -17.42
CA PHE A 101 -33.88 9.81 -17.00
C PHE A 101 -34.13 10.60 -15.71
N PHE A 102 -33.20 10.56 -14.76
CA PHE A 102 -33.37 11.25 -13.49
C PHE A 102 -33.12 12.77 -13.59
N VAL A 103 -32.24 13.24 -14.48
CA VAL A 103 -32.17 14.68 -14.81
C VAL A 103 -33.46 15.15 -15.49
N TYR A 104 -33.98 14.38 -16.44
CA TYR A 104 -35.27 14.65 -17.08
C TYR A 104 -36.40 14.76 -16.05
N LEU A 105 -36.50 13.80 -15.12
CA LEU A 105 -37.53 13.82 -14.07
C LEU A 105 -37.36 15.00 -13.11
N PHE A 106 -36.12 15.34 -12.77
CA PHE A 106 -35.81 16.49 -11.92
C PHE A 106 -36.24 17.80 -12.58
N LEU A 107 -35.82 18.04 -13.84
CA LEU A 107 -36.22 19.19 -14.64
C LEU A 107 -37.73 19.32 -14.75
N LYS A 108 -38.42 18.20 -15.00
CA LYS A 108 -39.89 18.19 -15.09
C LYS A 108 -40.55 18.59 -13.78
N GLU A 109 -40.02 18.19 -12.62
CA GLU A 109 -40.53 18.62 -11.32
C GLU A 109 -40.28 20.13 -11.09
N LEU A 110 -39.11 20.64 -11.45
CA LEU A 110 -38.79 22.07 -11.34
C LEU A 110 -39.71 22.92 -12.23
N LEU A 111 -39.92 22.49 -13.48
CA LEU A 111 -40.71 23.22 -14.48
C LEU A 111 -42.21 23.12 -14.25
N LYS A 112 -42.72 22.01 -13.69
CA LYS A 112 -44.15 21.86 -13.38
C LYS A 112 -44.61 22.85 -12.32
N ARG A 113 -43.73 23.23 -11.39
CA ARG A 113 -44.01 24.16 -10.29
C ARG A 113 -43.49 25.57 -10.54
N ASN A 114 -43.06 25.85 -11.77
CA ASN A 114 -42.66 27.19 -12.17
C ASN A 114 -43.88 28.10 -12.20
N GLU A 115 -43.74 29.34 -11.73
CA GLU A 115 -44.84 30.32 -11.65
C GLU A 115 -45.37 30.70 -13.04
N ASN A 116 -44.58 30.48 -14.09
CA ASN A 116 -44.99 30.69 -15.47
C ASN A 116 -45.72 29.46 -16.02
N ASN A 117 -46.93 29.67 -16.55
CA ASN A 117 -47.72 28.68 -17.28
C ASN A 117 -47.03 28.27 -18.60
N ILE A 118 -45.97 27.45 -18.50
CA ILE A 118 -45.23 26.93 -19.65
C ILE A 118 -46.02 25.78 -20.28
N LYS A 119 -46.17 25.80 -21.61
CA LYS A 119 -46.84 24.71 -22.34
C LYS A 119 -46.19 23.36 -22.04
N GLN A 120 -47.00 22.35 -21.73
CA GLN A 120 -46.53 21.01 -21.33
C GLN A 120 -45.60 20.35 -22.37
N VAL A 121 -45.82 20.61 -23.67
CA VAL A 121 -44.95 20.12 -24.76
C VAL A 121 -43.55 20.69 -24.65
N TYR A 122 -43.41 21.98 -24.33
CA TYR A 122 -42.11 22.65 -24.19
C TYR A 122 -41.40 22.18 -22.93
N VAL A 123 -42.13 21.93 -21.83
CA VAL A 123 -41.57 21.29 -20.62
C VAL A 123 -41.00 19.92 -20.96
N GLU A 124 -41.75 19.10 -21.71
CA GLU A 124 -41.34 17.76 -22.09
C GLU A 124 -40.04 17.76 -22.90
N ILE A 125 -40.01 18.50 -24.02
CA ILE A 125 -38.86 18.55 -24.93
C ILE A 125 -37.64 19.16 -24.23
N SER A 126 -37.80 20.26 -23.48
CA SER A 126 -36.68 20.90 -22.78
C SER A 126 -36.10 20.02 -21.68
N SER A 127 -36.94 19.23 -21.00
CA SER A 127 -36.47 18.26 -19.99
C SER A 127 -35.67 17.12 -20.64
N ILE A 128 -36.08 16.66 -21.83
CA ILE A 128 -35.33 15.67 -22.60
C ILE A 128 -33.99 16.24 -23.05
N LEU A 129 -33.97 17.44 -23.62
CA LEU A 129 -32.73 18.08 -24.06
C LEU A 129 -31.78 18.37 -22.90
N GLY A 130 -32.29 18.82 -21.74
CA GLY A 130 -31.47 19.00 -20.54
C GLY A 130 -30.90 17.69 -19.99
N GLY A 131 -31.69 16.60 -20.03
CA GLY A 131 -31.21 15.26 -19.69
C GLY A 131 -30.14 14.75 -20.66
N LEU A 132 -30.32 14.96 -21.97
CA LEU A 132 -29.32 14.59 -22.98
C LEU A 132 -28.05 15.41 -22.81
N PHE A 133 -28.16 16.71 -22.57
CA PHE A 133 -27.02 17.60 -22.33
C PHE A 133 -26.18 17.16 -21.11
N TYR A 134 -26.80 16.64 -20.06
CA TYR A 134 -26.08 16.11 -18.90
C TYR A 134 -25.06 15.02 -19.24
N ILE A 135 -25.38 14.17 -20.22
CA ILE A 135 -24.53 13.03 -20.60
C ILE A 135 -23.66 13.36 -21.81
N LEU A 136 -24.25 14.05 -22.79
CA LEU A 136 -23.64 14.29 -24.09
C LEU A 136 -22.85 15.61 -24.15
N SER A 137 -22.83 16.39 -23.07
CA SER A 137 -21.93 17.54 -22.98
C SER A 137 -20.48 17.08 -22.94
N GLN A 138 -19.61 17.83 -23.61
CA GLN A 138 -18.17 17.52 -23.68
C GLN A 138 -17.54 17.38 -22.29
N ILE A 139 -17.94 18.23 -21.34
CA ILE A 139 -17.43 18.15 -19.97
C ILE A 139 -17.79 16.82 -19.30
N SER A 140 -18.98 16.27 -19.56
CA SER A 140 -19.41 14.97 -19.03
C SER A 140 -18.65 13.83 -19.71
N ILE A 141 -18.50 13.91 -21.04
CA ILE A 141 -17.79 12.92 -21.87
C ILE A 141 -16.31 12.77 -21.47
N TYR A 142 -15.61 13.88 -21.25
CA TYR A 142 -14.18 13.85 -20.91
C TYR A 142 -13.90 13.87 -19.40
N SER A 143 -14.93 13.76 -18.56
CA SER A 143 -14.79 13.62 -17.10
C SER A 143 -14.78 12.15 -16.63
N GLY A 144 -14.14 11.25 -17.39
CA GLY A 144 -13.78 9.92 -16.89
C GLY A 144 -14.25 8.70 -17.70
N TRP A 145 -14.90 8.88 -18.86
CA TRP A 145 -15.33 7.74 -19.70
C TRP A 145 -14.15 6.93 -20.28
N GLU A 146 -13.00 7.57 -20.49
CA GLU A 146 -11.78 6.92 -21.03
C GLU A 146 -11.16 5.92 -20.05
N LYS A 147 -11.18 6.26 -18.76
CA LYS A 147 -10.61 5.46 -17.66
C LYS A 147 -11.56 5.50 -16.46
N PRO A 148 -12.70 4.80 -16.55
CA PRO A 148 -13.71 4.88 -15.50
C PRO A 148 -13.19 4.21 -14.24
N ILE A 149 -13.02 5.01 -13.19
CA ILE A 149 -12.70 4.51 -11.85
C ILE A 149 -13.97 4.07 -11.12
N ILE A 150 -13.84 3.40 -9.97
CA ILE A 150 -15.00 2.91 -9.20
C ILE A 150 -16.04 4.01 -8.88
N THR A 151 -15.56 5.25 -8.67
CA THR A 151 -16.41 6.41 -8.37
C THR A 151 -17.12 6.98 -9.59
N PHE A 152 -16.85 6.45 -10.79
CA PHE A 152 -17.48 6.90 -12.03
C PHE A 152 -18.99 6.69 -12.05
N ASN A 153 -19.49 5.74 -11.24
CA ASN A 153 -20.93 5.56 -11.03
C ASN A 153 -21.63 6.84 -10.51
N GLN A 154 -20.88 7.81 -9.96
CA GLN A 154 -21.40 9.12 -9.58
C GLN A 154 -22.09 9.88 -10.73
N VAL A 155 -21.73 9.61 -12.00
CA VAL A 155 -22.42 10.18 -13.16
C VAL A 155 -23.93 9.93 -13.10
N PHE A 156 -24.38 8.72 -12.72
CA PHE A 156 -25.82 8.46 -12.62
C PHE A 156 -26.34 8.52 -11.19
N LEU A 157 -25.51 8.20 -10.18
CA LEU A 157 -25.92 8.22 -8.78
C LEU A 157 -26.28 9.62 -8.31
N ASN A 158 -25.53 10.65 -8.73
CA ASN A 158 -25.79 12.03 -8.36
C ASN A 158 -27.20 12.51 -8.75
N PRO A 159 -27.62 12.48 -10.04
CA PRO A 159 -28.96 12.91 -10.43
C PRO A 159 -30.06 11.99 -9.89
N PHE A 160 -29.81 10.68 -9.81
CA PHE A 160 -30.73 9.71 -9.21
C PHE A 160 -31.04 10.07 -7.74
N MET A 161 -29.99 10.21 -6.93
CA MET A 161 -30.11 10.52 -5.51
C MET A 161 -30.69 11.92 -5.30
N ALA A 162 -30.26 12.91 -6.08
CA ALA A 162 -30.83 14.27 -6.02
C ALA A 162 -32.35 14.25 -6.23
N TYR A 163 -32.84 13.52 -7.23
CA TYR A 163 -34.27 13.41 -7.48
C TYR A 163 -35.03 12.63 -6.39
N ILE A 164 -34.47 11.52 -5.89
CA ILE A 164 -35.11 10.76 -4.81
C ILE A 164 -35.18 11.57 -3.53
N LEU A 165 -34.11 12.28 -3.17
CA LEU A 165 -34.10 13.20 -2.04
C LEU A 165 -35.08 14.35 -2.25
N LEU A 166 -35.18 14.93 -3.45
CA LEU A 166 -36.21 15.91 -3.78
C LEU A 166 -37.62 15.34 -3.53
N LYS A 167 -37.91 14.14 -4.03
CA LYS A 167 -39.21 13.48 -3.81
C LYS A 167 -39.47 13.19 -2.34
N PHE A 168 -38.47 12.76 -1.59
CA PHE A 168 -38.56 12.58 -0.15
C PHE A 168 -38.86 13.92 0.55
N MET A 169 -38.13 15.00 0.25
CA MET A 169 -38.36 16.32 0.83
C MET A 169 -39.76 16.86 0.52
N LEU A 170 -40.25 16.69 -0.71
CA LEU A 170 -41.57 17.19 -1.12
C LEU A 170 -42.75 16.35 -0.62
N THR A 171 -42.58 15.04 -0.46
CA THR A 171 -43.70 14.11 -0.13
C THR A 171 -43.63 13.50 1.26
N GLN A 172 -42.46 13.52 1.90
CA GLN A 172 -42.16 12.93 3.20
C GLN A 172 -42.49 11.42 3.28
N LYS A 173 -42.54 10.72 2.13
CA LYS A 173 -42.80 9.27 2.06
C LYS A 173 -41.52 8.47 2.27
N MET A 174 -41.51 7.61 3.29
CA MET A 174 -40.34 6.79 3.67
C MET A 174 -39.79 5.91 2.55
N LYS A 175 -40.62 5.46 1.60
CA LYS A 175 -40.16 4.65 0.45
C LYS A 175 -39.01 5.30 -0.33
N TYR A 176 -38.99 6.63 -0.46
CA TYR A 176 -37.92 7.33 -1.17
C TYR A 176 -36.62 7.30 -0.36
N LEU A 177 -36.72 7.46 0.97
CA LEU A 177 -35.58 7.30 1.86
C LEU A 177 -35.05 5.86 1.86
N THR A 178 -35.93 4.86 1.86
CA THR A 178 -35.53 3.44 1.76
C THR A 178 -34.78 3.16 0.46
N ILE A 179 -35.28 3.65 -0.69
CA ILE A 179 -34.58 3.48 -1.98
C ILE A 179 -33.22 4.19 -1.96
N ALA A 180 -33.14 5.40 -1.39
CA ALA A 180 -31.88 6.11 -1.23
C ALA A 180 -30.87 5.30 -0.41
N LEU A 181 -31.27 4.81 0.77
CA LEU A 181 -30.43 4.01 1.67
C LEU A 181 -29.98 2.68 1.05
N LEU A 182 -30.88 1.98 0.36
CA LEU A 182 -30.52 0.74 -0.36
C LEU A 182 -29.50 1.01 -1.46
N THR A 183 -29.66 2.13 -2.17
CA THR A 183 -28.72 2.52 -3.23
C THR A 183 -27.35 2.88 -2.64
N THR A 184 -27.31 3.62 -1.53
CA THR A 184 -26.02 3.93 -0.89
C THR A 184 -25.31 2.67 -0.42
N PHE A 185 -26.05 1.70 0.12
CA PHE A 185 -25.51 0.39 0.49
C PHE A 185 -24.92 -0.38 -0.71
N ILE A 186 -25.69 -0.57 -1.78
CA ILE A 186 -25.23 -1.31 -2.98
C ILE A 186 -24.00 -0.63 -3.60
N PHE A 187 -24.02 0.70 -3.69
CA PHE A 187 -22.95 1.50 -4.28
C PHE A 187 -21.97 2.05 -3.23
N THR A 188 -21.78 1.34 -2.11
CA THR A 188 -20.95 1.80 -0.97
C THR A 188 -19.62 2.45 -1.36
N PRO A 189 -18.83 1.98 -2.35
CA PRO A 189 -17.59 2.65 -2.73
C PRO A 189 -17.76 4.14 -3.04
N ASN A 190 -18.89 4.53 -3.65
CA ASN A 190 -19.24 5.92 -3.99
C ASN A 190 -19.63 6.77 -2.76
N PHE A 191 -19.99 6.14 -1.65
CA PHE A 191 -20.42 6.76 -0.39
C PHE A 191 -19.44 6.50 0.76
N SER A 192 -18.19 6.14 0.41
CA SER A 192 -17.10 5.85 1.34
C SER A 192 -15.95 6.86 1.20
N ILE A 193 -14.85 6.68 1.94
CA ILE A 193 -13.65 7.52 1.82
C ILE A 193 -13.05 7.50 0.40
N VAL A 194 -13.21 6.40 -0.35
CA VAL A 194 -12.77 6.31 -1.75
C VAL A 194 -13.62 7.21 -2.66
N GLY A 195 -14.93 7.29 -2.39
CA GLY A 195 -15.87 8.17 -3.07
C GLY A 195 -15.94 9.58 -2.48
N ALA A 196 -15.19 9.88 -1.41
CA ALA A 196 -15.32 11.10 -0.63
C ALA A 196 -15.21 12.38 -1.47
N PRO A 197 -14.23 12.56 -2.38
CA PRO A 197 -14.11 13.83 -3.09
C PRO A 197 -15.35 14.21 -3.92
N PRO A 198 -15.85 13.38 -4.86
CA PRO A 198 -17.08 13.72 -5.59
C PRO A 198 -18.33 13.71 -4.68
N PHE A 199 -18.38 12.86 -3.64
CA PHE A 199 -19.49 12.85 -2.68
C PHE A 199 -19.61 14.17 -1.91
N PHE A 200 -18.52 14.62 -1.29
CA PHE A 200 -18.48 15.86 -0.51
C PHE A 200 -18.55 17.12 -1.39
N ALA A 201 -18.18 17.03 -2.68
CA ALA A 201 -18.46 18.10 -3.64
C ALA A 201 -19.96 18.20 -3.97
N PHE A 202 -20.63 17.07 -4.26
CA PHE A 202 -21.98 17.10 -4.81
C PHE A 202 -23.09 17.20 -3.77
N TYR A 203 -23.09 16.33 -2.74
CA TYR A 203 -24.25 16.14 -1.87
C TYR A 203 -24.53 17.32 -0.93
N PRO A 204 -23.54 17.91 -0.22
CA PRO A 204 -23.82 19.04 0.67
C PRO A 204 -24.51 20.19 -0.07
N ILE A 205 -24.02 20.52 -1.26
CA ILE A 205 -24.54 21.59 -2.10
C ILE A 205 -25.92 21.24 -2.64
N THR A 206 -26.08 20.04 -3.18
CA THR A 206 -27.36 19.61 -3.72
C THR A 206 -28.43 19.57 -2.63
N ILE A 207 -28.08 19.12 -1.41
CA ILE A 207 -28.99 19.14 -0.26
C ILE A 207 -29.39 20.56 0.11
N VAL A 208 -28.46 21.53 0.11
CA VAL A 208 -28.79 22.95 0.35
C VAL A 208 -29.73 23.47 -0.75
N PHE A 209 -29.44 23.21 -2.02
CA PHE A 209 -30.33 23.57 -3.14
C PHE A 209 -31.73 22.98 -2.95
N LEU A 210 -31.82 21.69 -2.63
CA LEU A 210 -33.08 20.98 -2.41
C LEU A 210 -33.85 21.54 -1.22
N PHE A 211 -33.16 21.84 -0.12
CA PHE A 211 -33.75 22.46 1.07
C PHE A 211 -34.33 23.84 0.72
N LEU A 212 -33.55 24.69 0.06
CA LEU A 212 -33.99 26.02 -0.36
C LEU A 212 -35.19 25.94 -1.30
N TYR A 213 -35.14 25.04 -2.28
CA TYR A 213 -36.24 24.80 -3.21
C TYR A 213 -37.50 24.31 -2.50
N ALA A 214 -37.40 23.29 -1.64
CA ALA A 214 -38.57 22.74 -0.96
C ALA A 214 -39.16 23.71 0.07
N ARG A 215 -38.33 24.45 0.82
CA ARG A 215 -38.78 25.37 1.87
C ARG A 215 -39.27 26.71 1.34
N PHE A 216 -38.50 27.38 0.47
CA PHE A 216 -38.79 28.75 0.06
C PHE A 216 -39.61 28.85 -1.22
N ILE A 217 -39.46 27.89 -2.13
CA ILE A 217 -40.21 27.87 -3.40
C ILE A 217 -41.47 27.01 -3.25
N CYS A 218 -41.34 25.76 -2.82
CA CYS A 218 -42.48 24.86 -2.66
C CYS A 218 -43.24 25.03 -1.34
N LYS A 219 -42.72 25.83 -0.40
CA LYS A 219 -43.34 26.11 0.92
C LYS A 219 -43.69 24.85 1.73
N VAL A 220 -42.91 23.78 1.58
CA VAL A 220 -43.11 22.53 2.32
C VAL A 220 -42.56 22.69 3.75
N SER A 221 -43.29 22.19 4.74
CA SER A 221 -42.81 22.05 6.12
C SER A 221 -42.07 20.73 6.30
N PHE A 222 -40.88 20.78 6.89
CA PHE A 222 -40.07 19.58 7.10
C PHE A 222 -40.40 18.90 8.42
N LYS A 223 -40.55 17.58 8.38
CA LYS A 223 -40.61 16.74 9.58
C LYS A 223 -39.20 16.28 9.92
N TRP A 224 -38.45 17.12 10.65
CA TRP A 224 -37.04 16.89 10.99
C TRP A 224 -36.74 15.49 11.55
N LYS A 225 -37.68 14.89 12.29
CA LYS A 225 -37.56 13.51 12.78
C LYS A 225 -37.21 12.49 11.68
N PHE A 226 -37.77 12.61 10.48
CA PHE A 226 -37.50 11.66 9.40
C PHE A 226 -36.12 11.86 8.77
N PHE A 227 -35.61 13.09 8.77
CA PHE A 227 -34.25 13.38 8.35
C PHE A 227 -33.23 12.81 9.35
N ILE A 228 -33.48 12.99 10.64
CA ILE A 228 -32.65 12.42 11.71
C ILE A 228 -32.63 10.89 11.61
N ILE A 229 -33.79 10.25 11.47
CA ILE A 229 -33.89 8.80 11.24
C ILE A 229 -33.11 8.39 9.99
N GLY A 230 -33.22 9.14 8.90
CA GLY A 230 -32.47 8.87 7.67
C GLY A 230 -30.96 8.95 7.86
N ILE A 231 -30.45 9.95 8.59
CA ILE A 231 -29.02 10.09 8.90
C ILE A 231 -28.54 8.93 9.78
N ILE A 232 -29.30 8.58 10.83
CA ILE A 232 -28.95 7.45 11.71
C ILE A 232 -28.91 6.16 10.92
N LEU A 233 -29.93 5.87 10.09
CA LEU A 233 -29.96 4.67 9.26
C LEU A 233 -28.82 4.65 8.24
N PHE A 234 -28.48 5.79 7.63
CA PHE A 234 -27.34 5.89 6.73
C PHE A 234 -26.03 5.52 7.45
N LEU A 235 -25.80 6.07 8.64
CA LEU A 235 -24.60 5.77 9.44
C LEU A 235 -24.57 4.29 9.87
N LEU A 236 -25.71 3.73 10.28
CA LEU A 236 -25.81 2.31 10.68
C LEU A 236 -25.54 1.38 9.50
N ILE A 237 -26.14 1.63 8.34
CA ILE A 237 -25.95 0.82 7.13
C ILE A 237 -24.50 0.86 6.63
N HIS A 238 -23.79 1.98 6.86
CA HIS A 238 -22.39 2.13 6.48
C HIS A 238 -21.40 1.79 7.61
N SER A 239 -21.88 1.46 8.81
CA SER A 239 -21.02 1.22 9.98
C SER A 239 -19.95 0.15 9.75
N PHE A 240 -20.26 -0.89 8.96
CA PHE A 240 -19.34 -2.00 8.67
C PHE A 240 -18.00 -1.57 8.04
N HIS A 241 -17.96 -0.41 7.38
CA HIS A 241 -16.72 0.15 6.84
C HIS A 241 -16.32 1.47 7.50
N LEU A 242 -17.29 2.24 7.99
CA LEU A 242 -17.05 3.55 8.59
C LEU A 242 -16.24 3.43 9.89
N THR A 243 -16.48 2.40 10.71
CA THR A 243 -15.74 2.19 11.97
C THR A 243 -14.25 2.03 11.72
N ASN A 244 -13.87 1.12 10.82
CA ASN A 244 -12.47 0.89 10.44
C ASN A 244 -11.84 2.12 9.78
N THR A 245 -12.60 2.84 8.96
CA THR A 245 -12.13 4.08 8.32
C THR A 245 -11.84 5.16 9.37
N VAL A 246 -12.76 5.35 10.32
CA VAL A 246 -12.60 6.31 11.43
C VAL A 246 -11.42 5.92 12.31
N GLN A 247 -11.31 4.65 12.70
CA GLN A 247 -10.16 4.16 13.46
C GLN A 247 -8.86 4.44 12.71
N SER A 248 -8.78 4.09 11.43
CA SER A 248 -7.61 4.32 10.59
C SER A 248 -7.26 5.82 10.46
N ILE A 249 -8.23 6.71 10.29
CA ILE A 249 -8.01 8.17 10.27
C ILE A 249 -7.36 8.65 11.57
N PHE A 250 -7.76 8.09 12.72
CA PHE A 250 -7.22 8.45 14.02
C PHE A 250 -5.97 7.64 14.43
N SER A 251 -5.57 6.61 13.66
CA SER A 251 -4.34 5.84 13.87
C SER A 251 -3.14 6.56 13.23
N PRO A 252 -2.19 7.11 14.02
CA PRO A 252 -1.02 7.80 13.48
C PRO A 252 -0.24 6.94 12.50
N GLY A 253 0.09 7.49 11.34
CA GLY A 253 0.91 6.83 10.31
C GLY A 253 0.16 5.84 9.41
N SER A 254 -1.15 5.65 9.59
CA SER A 254 -1.98 4.97 8.59
C SER A 254 -2.08 5.79 7.30
N SER A 255 -2.41 5.14 6.17
CA SER A 255 -2.63 5.83 4.89
C SER A 255 -3.73 6.90 4.97
N TYR A 256 -4.83 6.63 5.68
CA TYR A 256 -5.91 7.60 5.84
C TYR A 256 -5.53 8.74 6.78
N ASN A 257 -4.82 8.45 7.87
CA ASN A 257 -4.30 9.48 8.77
C ASN A 257 -3.33 10.42 8.05
N GLN A 258 -2.38 9.86 7.29
CA GLN A 258 -1.44 10.66 6.49
C GLN A 258 -2.17 11.48 5.41
N THR A 259 -3.21 10.93 4.78
CA THR A 259 -4.00 11.65 3.76
C THR A 259 -4.77 12.84 4.36
N VAL A 260 -5.34 12.67 5.55
CA VAL A 260 -6.21 13.68 6.19
C VAL A 260 -5.41 14.72 6.98
N PHE A 261 -4.39 14.29 7.72
CA PHE A 261 -3.72 15.09 8.75
C PHE A 261 -2.24 15.40 8.49
N ALA A 262 -1.55 14.75 7.54
CA ALA A 262 -0.13 15.02 7.35
C ALA A 262 0.10 16.50 6.97
N PRO A 263 1.00 17.24 7.65
CA PRO A 263 1.46 18.59 7.25
C PRO A 263 2.24 18.58 5.93
N GLU A 264 2.65 17.40 5.51
CA GLU A 264 3.07 17.12 4.15
C GLU A 264 1.94 17.38 3.11
N GLY A 265 0.67 17.35 3.53
CA GLY A 265 -0.48 17.84 2.75
C GLY A 265 -0.47 19.37 2.54
N THR A 266 0.26 20.14 3.37
CA THR A 266 0.48 21.57 3.16
C THR A 266 1.83 21.91 2.51
N THR A 267 2.88 21.09 2.64
CA THR A 267 4.20 21.40 1.99
C THR A 267 5.10 20.24 1.51
N GLY A 268 4.89 18.97 1.87
CA GLY A 268 5.95 17.93 1.77
C GLY A 268 5.59 16.55 1.24
N SER A 269 4.31 16.25 1.04
CA SER A 269 3.91 15.17 0.14
C SER A 269 4.09 15.78 -1.23
N ARG A 270 4.63 15.05 -2.19
CA ARG A 270 4.58 15.51 -3.57
C ARG A 270 3.11 15.75 -3.96
N ASN A 271 2.72 17.03 -3.94
CA ASN A 271 1.68 17.64 -4.75
C ASN A 271 0.21 17.51 -4.26
N ALA A 272 -0.20 18.08 -3.12
CA ALA A 272 -1.62 18.44 -2.94
C ALA A 272 -1.88 19.86 -3.47
N VAL A 273 -1.30 20.86 -2.79
CA VAL A 273 -1.30 22.25 -3.26
C VAL A 273 -0.50 22.40 -4.55
N SER A 274 0.67 21.76 -4.68
CA SER A 274 1.47 21.83 -5.91
C SER A 274 0.78 21.15 -7.09
N TYR A 275 0.01 20.07 -6.86
CA TYR A 275 -0.81 19.45 -7.90
C TYR A 275 -1.97 20.36 -8.27
N PHE A 276 -2.66 20.91 -7.27
CA PHE A 276 -3.71 21.91 -7.50
C PHE A 276 -3.17 23.09 -8.33
N VAL A 277 -2.01 23.66 -7.98
CA VAL A 277 -1.38 24.76 -8.74
C VAL A 277 -1.02 24.32 -10.16
N ALA A 278 -0.41 23.14 -10.31
CA ALA A 278 -0.01 22.59 -11.61
C ALA A 278 -1.22 22.33 -12.53
N VAL A 279 -2.30 21.79 -11.99
CA VAL A 279 -3.55 21.52 -12.73
C VAL A 279 -4.35 22.80 -12.94
N ALA A 280 -4.41 23.71 -11.97
CA ALA A 280 -5.19 24.94 -12.12
C ALA A 280 -4.64 25.86 -13.23
N GLY A 281 -3.33 25.86 -13.46
CA GLY A 281 -2.72 26.59 -14.57
C GLY A 281 -3.25 26.17 -15.95
N THR A 282 -3.65 24.90 -16.10
CA THR A 282 -4.25 24.35 -17.33
C THR A 282 -5.78 24.46 -17.36
N VAL A 283 -6.40 24.84 -16.23
CA VAL A 283 -7.86 24.92 -16.02
C VAL A 283 -8.30 26.38 -15.78
N LYS A 284 -7.66 27.36 -16.44
CA LYS A 284 -8.25 28.71 -16.53
C LYS A 284 -9.62 28.61 -17.21
N ALA A 285 -10.51 29.59 -16.96
CA ALA A 285 -11.78 29.82 -17.65
C ALA A 285 -11.55 30.08 -19.14
N SER A 286 -11.07 29.06 -19.81
CA SER A 286 -10.90 28.95 -21.23
C SER A 286 -12.18 28.40 -21.81
N LEU A 287 -12.23 28.40 -23.12
CA LEU A 287 -13.18 27.68 -23.95
C LEU A 287 -13.54 26.28 -23.32
N ALA A 288 -12.60 25.59 -22.65
CA ALA A 288 -12.83 24.38 -21.83
C ALA A 288 -14.15 24.31 -21.05
N TRP A 289 -14.48 25.36 -20.31
CA TRP A 289 -15.61 25.38 -19.37
C TRP A 289 -16.95 25.70 -20.03
N MET A 290 -16.91 26.24 -21.26
CA MET A 290 -18.06 26.24 -22.17
C MET A 290 -18.18 24.92 -22.95
N GLY A 291 -17.32 23.93 -22.65
CA GLY A 291 -17.25 22.65 -23.36
C GLY A 291 -16.37 22.67 -24.61
N LEU A 292 -15.41 23.59 -24.72
CA LEU A 292 -14.71 23.91 -25.96
C LEU A 292 -13.19 23.63 -25.99
N SER A 293 -12.55 23.18 -24.90
CA SER A 293 -11.07 23.04 -24.85
C SER A 293 -10.49 22.04 -25.83
N GLN A 294 -11.31 21.13 -26.33
CA GLN A 294 -10.85 19.99 -27.13
C GLN A 294 -11.11 20.17 -28.62
N PHE A 295 -11.78 21.25 -29.03
CA PHE A 295 -11.75 21.65 -30.43
C PHE A 295 -10.39 22.29 -30.68
N GLN A 296 -9.51 21.54 -31.34
CA GLN A 296 -8.37 22.13 -32.02
C GLN A 296 -8.83 23.00 -33.21
N ASP A 297 -10.04 22.76 -33.72
CA ASP A 297 -10.64 23.50 -34.82
C ASP A 297 -11.47 24.71 -34.35
N LYS A 298 -10.86 25.87 -34.51
CA LYS A 298 -11.42 27.20 -34.23
C LYS A 298 -12.79 27.53 -34.86
N PRO A 299 -13.22 27.03 -36.05
CA PRO A 299 -14.48 27.49 -36.65
C PRO A 299 -15.75 27.08 -35.90
N TYR A 300 -15.73 25.99 -35.12
CA TYR A 300 -16.92 25.52 -34.41
C TYR A 300 -17.22 26.30 -33.11
N TYR A 301 -16.29 27.14 -32.63
CA TYR A 301 -16.48 27.92 -31.40
C TYR A 301 -17.66 28.88 -31.46
N VAL A 302 -17.95 29.46 -32.64
CA VAL A 302 -19.06 30.42 -32.81
C VAL A 302 -20.41 29.76 -32.52
N LEU A 303 -20.56 28.47 -32.79
CA LEU A 303 -21.81 27.74 -32.52
C LEU A 303 -22.13 27.65 -31.02
N PHE A 304 -21.14 27.80 -30.14
CA PHE A 304 -21.35 27.67 -28.70
C PHE A 304 -21.86 28.96 -28.05
N ILE A 305 -21.85 30.10 -28.75
CA ILE A 305 -22.45 31.34 -28.26
C ILE A 305 -23.96 31.19 -27.99
N ILE A 306 -24.61 30.20 -28.63
CA ILE A 306 -26.03 29.93 -28.44
C ILE A 306 -26.37 29.57 -26.98
N PHE A 307 -25.45 28.92 -26.26
CA PHE A 307 -25.67 28.53 -24.86
C PHE A 307 -25.71 29.73 -23.90
N PRO A 308 -24.70 30.62 -23.82
CA PRO A 308 -24.79 31.81 -23.00
C PRO A 308 -25.93 32.73 -23.46
N VAL A 309 -26.19 32.86 -24.77
CA VAL A 309 -27.31 33.66 -25.29
C VAL A 309 -28.65 33.14 -24.79
N ILE A 310 -28.90 31.81 -24.82
CA ILE A 310 -30.18 31.26 -24.34
C ILE A 310 -30.33 31.41 -22.82
N LEU A 311 -29.23 31.28 -22.07
CA LEU A 311 -29.23 31.48 -20.62
C LEU A 311 -29.58 32.93 -20.26
N VAL A 312 -28.90 33.90 -20.87
CA VAL A 312 -29.15 35.33 -20.66
C VAL A 312 -30.58 35.69 -21.07
N ALA A 313 -31.01 35.25 -22.25
CA ALA A 313 -32.38 35.47 -22.73
C ALA A 313 -33.42 34.92 -21.74
N SER A 314 -33.18 33.75 -21.14
CA SER A 314 -34.09 33.20 -20.14
C SER A 314 -34.22 34.07 -18.90
N PHE A 315 -33.11 34.60 -18.35
CA PHE A 315 -33.17 35.49 -17.17
C PHE A 315 -33.84 36.83 -17.47
N LEU A 316 -33.69 37.34 -18.71
CA LEU A 316 -34.40 38.54 -19.16
C LEU A 316 -35.92 38.29 -19.29
N LEU A 317 -36.31 37.12 -19.79
CA LEU A 317 -37.71 36.76 -20.02
C LEU A 317 -38.44 36.24 -18.78
N ASN A 318 -37.70 35.76 -17.77
CA ASN A 318 -38.25 35.13 -16.58
C ASN A 318 -37.34 35.36 -15.37
N LYS A 319 -37.90 35.93 -14.30
CA LYS A 319 -37.22 36.12 -13.01
C LYS A 319 -37.80 35.24 -11.91
N GLY A 320 -38.43 34.12 -12.28
CA GLY A 320 -39.04 33.17 -11.36
C GLY A 320 -38.01 32.59 -10.39
N LYS A 321 -38.44 32.37 -9.13
CA LYS A 321 -37.56 31.95 -8.02
C LYS A 321 -36.79 30.67 -8.33
N THR A 322 -37.41 29.72 -9.03
CA THR A 322 -36.76 28.45 -9.41
C THR A 322 -35.60 28.66 -10.36
N LEU A 323 -35.77 29.48 -11.40
CA LEU A 323 -34.70 29.78 -12.36
C LEU A 323 -33.57 30.56 -11.67
N LEU A 324 -33.91 31.53 -10.81
CA LEU A 324 -32.93 32.29 -10.04
C LEU A 324 -32.12 31.39 -9.09
N LEU A 325 -32.77 30.46 -8.39
CA LEU A 325 -32.08 29.53 -7.49
C LEU A 325 -31.12 28.60 -8.27
N THR A 326 -31.58 28.01 -9.37
CA THR A 326 -30.72 27.17 -10.23
C THR A 326 -29.57 28.00 -10.83
N GLY A 327 -29.85 29.23 -11.25
CA GLY A 327 -28.87 30.20 -11.72
C GLY A 327 -27.81 30.55 -10.69
N LEU A 328 -28.21 30.83 -9.45
CA LEU A 328 -27.30 31.15 -8.36
C LEU A 328 -26.32 30.00 -8.10
N PHE A 329 -26.83 28.77 -7.99
CA PHE A 329 -25.97 27.60 -7.80
C PHE A 329 -25.05 27.41 -8.99
N PHE A 330 -25.56 27.49 -10.23
CA PHE A 330 -24.72 27.45 -11.43
C PHE A 330 -23.60 28.50 -11.40
N LEU A 331 -23.88 29.76 -11.07
CA LEU A 331 -22.88 30.84 -11.03
C LEU A 331 -21.83 30.63 -9.94
N VAL A 332 -22.25 30.22 -8.74
CA VAL A 332 -21.33 29.89 -7.65
C VAL A 332 -20.34 28.80 -8.09
N PHE A 333 -20.82 27.74 -8.74
CA PHE A 333 -19.93 26.68 -9.22
C PHE A 333 -19.12 27.09 -10.42
N PHE A 334 -19.67 27.85 -11.35
CA PHE A 334 -18.90 28.43 -12.44
C PHE A 334 -17.68 29.20 -11.88
N TYR A 335 -17.88 30.00 -10.83
CA TYR A 335 -16.79 30.72 -10.14
C TYR A 335 -15.73 29.80 -9.53
N PHE A 336 -16.12 28.78 -8.77
CA PHE A 336 -15.17 27.86 -8.13
C PHE A 336 -14.46 26.92 -9.10
N SER A 337 -15.13 26.55 -10.18
CA SER A 337 -14.69 25.49 -11.07
C SER A 337 -13.76 26.01 -12.17
N SER A 338 -13.90 27.26 -12.61
CA SER A 338 -13.14 27.77 -13.75
C SER A 338 -11.94 28.66 -13.42
N ALA A 339 -11.49 28.71 -12.15
CA ALA A 339 -10.33 29.52 -11.71
C ALA A 339 -10.32 30.94 -12.32
N ILE A 340 -11.52 31.55 -12.43
CA ILE A 340 -11.76 32.78 -13.22
C ILE A 340 -10.93 33.95 -12.70
N THR A 341 -10.70 33.97 -11.38
CA THR A 341 -10.05 35.08 -10.69
C THR A 341 -8.90 34.57 -9.82
N GLU A 342 -7.85 35.38 -9.70
CA GLU A 342 -6.77 35.14 -8.73
C GLU A 342 -7.29 35.08 -7.30
N ILE A 343 -8.37 35.82 -6.99
CA ILE A 343 -9.05 35.80 -5.69
C ILE A 343 -9.68 34.44 -5.42
N GLY A 344 -10.45 33.89 -6.36
CA GLY A 344 -11.06 32.55 -6.24
C GLY A 344 -10.00 31.46 -6.10
N PHE A 345 -8.93 31.54 -6.91
CA PHE A 345 -7.78 30.65 -6.82
C PHE A 345 -7.09 30.74 -5.45
N PHE A 346 -6.88 31.96 -4.93
CA PHE A 346 -6.30 32.20 -3.62
C PHE A 346 -7.18 31.64 -2.50
N ILE A 347 -8.50 31.92 -2.51
CA ILE A 347 -9.46 31.39 -1.52
C ILE A 347 -9.44 29.87 -1.54
N TYR A 348 -9.48 29.24 -2.72
CA TYR A 348 -9.44 27.79 -2.85
C TYR A 348 -8.12 27.21 -2.31
N LYS A 349 -7.00 27.88 -2.57
CA LYS A 349 -5.69 27.52 -2.01
C LYS A 349 -5.69 27.61 -0.47
N GLN A 350 -6.37 28.59 0.13
CA GLN A 350 -6.49 28.69 1.60
C GLN A 350 -7.26 27.51 2.21
N LEU A 351 -8.21 26.92 1.49
CA LEU A 351 -8.98 25.78 1.98
C LEU A 351 -8.13 24.52 2.20
N PHE A 352 -6.95 24.40 1.56
CA PHE A 352 -6.00 23.31 1.85
C PHE A 352 -5.43 23.33 3.27
N LYS A 353 -5.65 24.40 4.03
CA LYS A 353 -5.36 24.45 5.48
C LYS A 353 -6.37 23.68 6.32
N VAL A 354 -7.55 23.36 5.77
CA VAL A 354 -8.59 22.58 6.44
C VAL A 354 -8.24 21.08 6.31
N PRO A 355 -8.13 20.32 7.42
CA PRO A 355 -7.88 18.88 7.36
C PRO A 355 -8.85 18.16 6.42
N GLY A 356 -8.32 17.24 5.61
CA GLY A 356 -9.09 16.51 4.60
C GLY A 356 -9.43 17.29 3.32
N PHE A 357 -9.25 18.62 3.24
CA PHE A 357 -9.50 19.36 1.99
C PHE A 357 -8.48 19.04 0.89
N SER A 358 -7.31 18.51 1.25
CA SER A 358 -6.29 17.98 0.32
C SER A 358 -6.85 16.97 -0.67
N MET A 359 -7.93 16.26 -0.30
CA MET A 359 -8.64 15.35 -1.20
C MET A 359 -9.17 16.05 -2.43
N PHE A 360 -9.40 17.37 -2.37
CA PHE A 360 -9.86 18.17 -3.49
C PHE A 360 -8.77 18.71 -4.43
N ARG A 361 -7.55 18.15 -4.38
CA ARG A 361 -6.42 18.56 -5.24
C ARG A 361 -6.72 18.52 -6.74
N ASN A 362 -7.59 17.60 -7.18
CA ASN A 362 -8.11 17.56 -8.55
C ASN A 362 -9.48 18.24 -8.64
N PHE A 363 -9.51 19.54 -8.34
CA PHE A 363 -10.74 20.31 -8.22
C PHE A 363 -11.61 20.21 -9.49
N HIS A 364 -11.01 20.28 -10.69
CA HIS A 364 -11.73 20.13 -11.96
C HIS A 364 -12.58 18.85 -12.01
N ALA A 365 -11.97 17.69 -11.76
CA ALA A 365 -12.66 16.40 -11.89
C ALA A 365 -13.74 16.17 -10.82
N GLN A 366 -13.64 16.85 -9.67
CA GLN A 366 -14.55 16.63 -8.55
C GLN A 366 -15.72 17.60 -8.57
N TRP A 367 -15.46 18.86 -8.93
CA TRP A 367 -16.51 19.88 -9.08
C TRP A 367 -17.26 19.77 -10.42
N SER A 368 -16.71 19.07 -11.42
CA SER A 368 -17.38 18.89 -12.71
C SER A 368 -18.78 18.32 -12.54
N TYR A 369 -18.96 17.28 -11.72
CA TYR A 369 -20.26 16.67 -11.41
C TYR A 369 -21.33 17.68 -10.96
N VAL A 370 -20.92 18.64 -10.12
CA VAL A 370 -21.80 19.69 -9.61
C VAL A 370 -22.12 20.68 -10.73
N PHE A 371 -21.08 21.12 -11.44
CA PHE A 371 -21.18 22.09 -12.51
C PHE A 371 -22.11 21.61 -13.63
N PHE A 372 -21.86 20.43 -14.23
CA PHE A 372 -22.68 19.98 -15.35
C PHE A 372 -24.08 19.54 -14.92
N PHE A 373 -24.29 19.11 -13.67
CA PHE A 373 -25.63 18.91 -13.13
C PHE A 373 -26.44 20.21 -13.12
N PHE A 374 -25.96 21.26 -12.46
CA PHE A 374 -26.69 22.54 -12.41
C PHE A 374 -26.77 23.22 -13.78
N TYR A 375 -25.77 23.05 -14.64
CA TYR A 375 -25.81 23.56 -16.00
C TYR A 375 -26.91 22.88 -16.82
N SER A 376 -27.05 21.55 -16.75
CA SER A 376 -28.16 20.84 -17.39
C SER A 376 -29.53 21.28 -16.89
N LEU A 377 -29.66 21.51 -15.58
CA LEU A 377 -30.90 22.02 -15.00
C LEU A 377 -31.22 23.43 -15.52
N LEU A 378 -30.22 24.31 -15.54
CA LEU A 378 -30.37 25.69 -15.98
C LEU A 378 -30.71 25.77 -17.47
N LEU A 379 -30.01 25.01 -18.31
CA LEU A 379 -30.25 24.95 -19.75
C LEU A 379 -31.66 24.44 -20.06
N GLY A 380 -32.10 23.36 -19.41
CA GLY A 380 -33.45 22.83 -19.59
C GLY A 380 -34.53 23.84 -19.19
N GLN A 381 -34.32 24.58 -18.10
CA GLN A 381 -35.23 25.66 -17.70
C GLN A 381 -35.21 26.85 -18.68
N ALA A 382 -34.03 27.20 -19.19
CA ALA A 382 -33.84 28.29 -20.13
C ALA A 382 -34.54 28.02 -21.46
N LEU A 383 -34.35 26.83 -22.02
CA LEU A 383 -35.02 26.39 -23.24
C LEU A 383 -36.54 26.42 -23.09
N ALA A 384 -37.07 25.91 -21.98
CA ALA A 384 -38.52 25.90 -21.73
C ALA A 384 -39.08 27.33 -21.63
N THR A 385 -38.35 28.22 -20.96
CA THR A 385 -38.73 29.62 -20.76
C THR A 385 -38.75 30.39 -22.07
N VAL A 386 -37.67 30.31 -22.84
CA VAL A 386 -37.53 31.02 -24.12
C VAL A 386 -38.53 30.48 -25.14
N ALA A 387 -38.65 29.15 -25.27
CA ALA A 387 -39.61 28.53 -26.19
C ALA A 387 -41.06 28.94 -25.89
N ASN A 388 -41.40 29.20 -24.61
CA ASN A 388 -42.74 29.66 -24.24
C ASN A 388 -43.07 31.07 -24.74
N LYS A 389 -42.07 31.88 -25.05
CA LYS A 389 -42.21 33.24 -25.60
C LYS A 389 -42.11 33.28 -27.12
N LEU A 390 -41.67 32.18 -27.75
CA LEU A 390 -41.53 32.07 -29.19
C LEU A 390 -42.79 31.54 -29.86
N SER A 391 -42.92 31.82 -31.17
CA SER A 391 -43.93 31.14 -32.01
C SER A 391 -43.65 29.63 -32.07
N ARG A 392 -44.65 28.82 -32.40
CA ARG A 392 -44.51 27.36 -32.47
C ARG A 392 -43.40 26.93 -33.44
N ARG A 393 -43.26 27.63 -34.58
CA ARG A 393 -42.20 27.37 -35.57
C ARG A 393 -40.81 27.73 -35.04
N SER A 394 -40.66 28.91 -34.43
CA SER A 394 -39.38 29.32 -33.84
C SER A 394 -38.98 28.45 -32.65
N ALA A 395 -39.93 28.03 -31.82
CA ALA A 395 -39.68 27.10 -30.72
C ALA A 395 -39.25 25.71 -31.23
N PHE A 396 -39.89 25.21 -32.29
CA PHE A 396 -39.48 23.96 -32.93
C PHE A 396 -38.05 24.07 -33.49
N LEU A 397 -37.74 25.15 -34.21
CA LEU A 397 -36.39 25.40 -34.73
C LEU A 397 -35.36 25.45 -33.60
N LEU A 398 -35.66 26.16 -32.51
CA LEU A 398 -34.81 26.24 -31.31
C LEU A 398 -34.50 24.83 -30.78
N PHE A 399 -35.52 24.00 -30.55
CA PHE A 399 -35.32 22.64 -30.06
C PHE A 399 -34.54 21.75 -31.03
N THR A 400 -34.77 21.89 -32.33
CA THR A 400 -34.03 21.14 -33.36
C THR A 400 -32.56 21.55 -33.38
N VAL A 401 -32.24 22.84 -33.35
CA VAL A 401 -30.86 23.33 -33.30
C VAL A 401 -30.13 22.81 -32.07
N PHE A 402 -30.73 22.95 -30.88
CA PHE A 402 -30.12 22.42 -29.65
C PHE A 402 -30.03 20.89 -29.67
N GLY A 403 -31.03 20.19 -30.22
CA GLY A 403 -30.98 18.73 -30.37
C GLY A 403 -29.82 18.27 -31.25
N ILE A 404 -29.64 18.89 -32.42
CA ILE A 404 -28.53 18.60 -33.34
C ILE A 404 -27.20 18.91 -32.68
N VAL A 405 -27.08 20.05 -32.01
CA VAL A 405 -25.86 20.47 -31.30
C VAL A 405 -25.49 19.46 -30.21
N ILE A 406 -26.43 19.12 -29.33
CA ILE A 406 -26.19 18.20 -28.20
C ILE A 406 -25.83 16.80 -28.69
N VAL A 407 -26.58 16.26 -29.66
CA VAL A 407 -26.33 14.92 -30.19
C VAL A 407 -25.08 14.86 -31.05
N GLY A 408 -24.83 15.88 -31.88
CA GLY A 408 -23.65 15.99 -32.73
C GLY A 408 -22.37 16.01 -31.90
N PHE A 409 -22.34 16.80 -30.82
CA PHE A 409 -21.20 16.80 -29.90
C PHE A 409 -21.14 15.53 -29.04
N GLY A 410 -22.29 14.92 -28.73
CA GLY A 410 -22.37 13.64 -28.05
C GLY A 410 -21.91 12.43 -28.87
N PHE A 411 -21.72 12.59 -30.19
CA PHE A 411 -21.51 11.48 -31.11
C PHE A 411 -20.29 10.59 -30.80
N PRO A 412 -19.13 11.13 -30.36
CA PRO A 412 -17.98 10.31 -29.93
C PRO A 412 -18.31 9.36 -28.78
N LEU A 413 -19.15 9.79 -27.82
CA LEU A 413 -19.61 8.91 -26.75
C LEU A 413 -20.61 7.87 -27.28
N LEU A 414 -21.56 8.27 -28.13
CA LEU A 414 -22.56 7.36 -28.70
C LEU A 414 -21.92 6.24 -29.54
N THR A 415 -20.86 6.55 -30.28
CA THR A 415 -20.07 5.59 -31.06
C THR A 415 -19.09 4.76 -30.23
N GLY A 416 -18.89 5.11 -28.95
CA GLY A 416 -17.98 4.41 -28.04
C GLY A 416 -16.51 4.80 -28.17
N SER A 417 -16.16 5.77 -29.03
CA SER A 417 -14.76 6.15 -29.28
C SER A 417 -14.05 6.69 -28.04
N VAL A 418 -14.81 7.33 -27.12
CA VAL A 418 -14.29 7.84 -25.85
C VAL A 418 -14.21 6.75 -24.79
N ALA A 419 -15.15 5.81 -24.77
CA ALA A 419 -15.15 4.69 -23.81
C ALA A 419 -14.07 3.64 -24.15
N MET A 420 -13.57 3.65 -25.38
CA MET A 420 -12.51 2.78 -25.89
C MET A 420 -11.41 3.64 -26.52
N PRO A 421 -10.72 4.46 -25.71
CA PRO A 421 -9.73 5.37 -26.22
C PRO A 421 -8.58 4.56 -26.84
N LYS A 422 -8.05 5.09 -27.95
CA LYS A 422 -6.78 4.64 -28.50
C LYS A 422 -5.66 5.36 -27.76
N ASN A 423 -4.55 4.66 -27.51
CA ASN A 423 -3.35 5.28 -27.00
C ASN A 423 -2.85 6.33 -28.03
N PRO A 424 -2.63 7.58 -27.62
CA PRO A 424 -2.28 8.66 -28.53
C PRO A 424 -0.92 8.49 -29.22
N GLU A 425 0.03 7.80 -28.58
CA GLU A 425 1.37 7.56 -29.12
C GLU A 425 1.39 6.39 -30.11
N THR A 426 0.56 5.37 -29.85
CA THR A 426 0.67 4.08 -30.55
C THR A 426 -0.51 3.76 -31.45
N GLY A 427 -1.63 4.45 -31.30
CA GLY A 427 -2.90 4.17 -32.00
C GLY A 427 -3.61 2.89 -31.54
N VAL A 428 -3.05 2.16 -30.57
CA VAL A 428 -3.56 0.86 -30.08
C VAL A 428 -4.75 1.08 -29.15
N ARG A 429 -5.77 0.22 -29.22
CA ARG A 429 -6.97 0.32 -28.38
C ARG A 429 -6.66 -0.09 -26.93
N ASN A 430 -7.18 0.68 -25.97
CA ASN A 430 -7.12 0.32 -24.54
C ASN A 430 -8.17 -0.75 -24.14
N SER A 431 -9.07 -1.12 -25.05
CA SER A 431 -9.88 -2.32 -24.92
C SER A 431 -9.06 -3.53 -25.36
N PHE A 432 -9.19 -4.65 -24.65
CA PHE A 432 -8.48 -5.86 -24.97
C PHE A 432 -9.32 -7.09 -24.63
N GLN A 433 -9.04 -8.19 -25.32
CA GLN A 433 -9.50 -9.52 -24.93
C GLN A 433 -8.35 -10.24 -24.23
N MET A 434 -8.65 -10.87 -23.09
CA MET A 434 -7.65 -11.59 -22.30
C MET A 434 -6.99 -12.70 -23.13
N ASP A 435 -5.67 -12.82 -23.04
CA ASP A 435 -4.95 -13.94 -23.63
C ASP A 435 -5.21 -15.22 -22.82
N PRO A 436 -5.81 -16.29 -23.39
CA PRO A 436 -6.03 -17.55 -22.70
C PRO A 436 -4.75 -18.17 -22.13
N VAL A 437 -3.59 -17.92 -22.76
CA VAL A 437 -2.29 -18.38 -22.24
C VAL A 437 -1.95 -17.68 -20.92
N PHE A 438 -2.23 -16.38 -20.83
CA PHE A 438 -2.07 -15.63 -19.59
C PHE A 438 -3.10 -16.07 -18.54
N GLU A 439 -4.34 -16.40 -18.93
CA GLU A 439 -5.33 -16.99 -18.01
C GLU A 439 -4.85 -18.30 -17.41
N GLN A 440 -4.26 -19.20 -18.22
CA GLN A 440 -3.67 -20.45 -17.74
C GLN A 440 -2.55 -20.18 -16.72
N TYR A 441 -1.70 -19.18 -16.97
CA TYR A 441 -0.69 -18.75 -16.02
C TYR A 441 -1.32 -18.27 -14.69
N ILE A 442 -2.35 -17.42 -14.74
CA ILE A 442 -3.04 -16.95 -13.53
C ILE A 442 -3.66 -18.13 -12.75
N GLN A 443 -4.25 -19.12 -13.43
CA GLN A 443 -4.77 -20.32 -12.76
C GLN A 443 -3.64 -21.16 -12.15
N SER A 444 -2.51 -21.31 -12.84
CA SER A 444 -1.35 -22.02 -12.31
C SER A 444 -0.74 -21.32 -11.10
N ILE A 445 -0.72 -19.98 -11.06
CA ILE A 445 -0.10 -19.30 -9.93
C ILE A 445 -0.99 -19.31 -8.69
N LYS A 446 -2.32 -19.40 -8.84
CA LYS A 446 -3.26 -19.57 -7.72
C LYS A 446 -2.95 -20.81 -6.88
N SER A 447 -2.55 -21.91 -7.51
CA SER A 447 -2.25 -23.18 -6.81
C SER A 447 -0.89 -23.20 -6.10
N ASN A 448 0.01 -22.27 -6.42
CA ASN A 448 1.29 -22.18 -5.74
C ASN A 448 1.09 -21.83 -4.24
N PRO A 449 2.07 -22.13 -3.36
CA PRO A 449 2.05 -21.66 -1.97
C PRO A 449 1.93 -20.13 -1.84
N ILE A 450 1.45 -19.60 -0.70
CA ILE A 450 1.24 -18.14 -0.48
C ILE A 450 2.50 -17.45 0.05
N ASP A 451 3.45 -18.21 0.59
CA ASP A 451 4.62 -17.76 1.36
C ASP A 451 5.64 -16.90 0.58
N GLY A 452 5.54 -16.83 -0.75
CA GLY A 452 6.42 -16.05 -1.62
C GLY A 452 5.74 -14.86 -2.30
N LYS A 453 6.56 -13.95 -2.82
CA LYS A 453 6.09 -12.82 -3.65
C LYS A 453 6.56 -12.94 -5.09
N VAL A 454 5.80 -12.33 -6.00
CA VAL A 454 6.10 -12.29 -7.43
C VAL A 454 6.78 -10.97 -7.78
N MET A 455 7.90 -11.01 -8.47
CA MET A 455 8.49 -9.82 -9.09
C MET A 455 8.25 -9.86 -10.59
N MET A 456 7.76 -8.75 -11.14
CA MET A 456 7.40 -8.66 -12.55
C MET A 456 8.53 -8.04 -13.37
N PHE A 457 8.86 -8.68 -14.48
CA PHE A 457 9.79 -8.18 -15.49
C PHE A 457 9.10 -8.15 -16.88
N PRO A 458 9.37 -7.13 -17.71
CA PRO A 458 10.17 -5.93 -17.43
C PRO A 458 9.53 -5.02 -16.37
N LEU A 459 10.37 -4.28 -15.63
CA LEU A 459 9.89 -3.37 -14.58
C LEU A 459 9.21 -2.15 -15.21
N THR A 460 8.05 -1.75 -14.69
CA THR A 460 7.40 -0.50 -15.07
C THR A 460 7.56 0.58 -14.00
N GLY A 461 7.22 1.82 -14.34
CA GLY A 461 7.22 2.96 -13.42
C GLY A 461 6.23 2.81 -12.26
N PRO A 462 4.96 3.19 -12.47
CA PRO A 462 3.94 3.22 -11.40
C PRO A 462 3.46 1.83 -10.95
N GLY A 463 4.17 0.76 -11.30
CA GLY A 463 3.76 -0.61 -11.00
C GLY A 463 2.56 -1.11 -11.81
N TYR A 464 2.31 -0.52 -12.99
CA TYR A 464 1.30 -1.05 -13.90
C TYR A 464 1.80 -2.27 -14.65
N GLN A 465 0.90 -3.22 -14.87
CA GLN A 465 1.13 -4.31 -15.80
C GLN A 465 0.67 -3.89 -17.20
N LEU A 466 1.51 -4.22 -18.18
CA LEU A 466 1.21 -4.12 -19.60
C LEU A 466 1.13 -5.53 -20.19
N LEU A 467 0.02 -5.85 -20.84
CA LEU A 467 -0.18 -7.11 -21.55
C LEU A 467 -0.81 -6.83 -22.91
N GLN A 468 -0.27 -7.43 -23.96
CA GLN A 468 -0.96 -7.50 -25.24
C GLN A 468 -2.11 -8.51 -25.11
N GLY A 469 -3.32 -8.09 -25.48
CA GLY A 469 -4.46 -8.98 -25.65
C GLY A 469 -4.60 -9.45 -27.09
N ARG A 470 -5.71 -10.12 -27.42
CA ARG A 470 -6.04 -10.41 -28.82
C ARG A 470 -6.42 -9.14 -29.60
N GLU A 471 -6.36 -9.23 -30.93
CA GLU A 471 -6.81 -8.18 -31.87
C GLU A 471 -6.15 -6.81 -31.69
N ASP A 472 -4.84 -6.79 -31.37
CA ASP A 472 -4.07 -5.56 -31.13
C ASP A 472 -4.68 -4.65 -30.04
N GLY A 473 -5.39 -5.23 -29.07
CA GLY A 473 -5.75 -4.55 -27.83
C GLY A 473 -4.66 -4.70 -26.77
N PHE A 474 -4.58 -3.79 -25.81
CA PHE A 474 -3.69 -3.97 -24.65
C PHE A 474 -4.33 -3.62 -23.32
N TYR A 475 -3.92 -4.36 -22.30
CA TYR A 475 -4.19 -4.02 -20.91
C TYR A 475 -3.09 -3.11 -20.38
N ARG A 476 -3.49 -2.02 -19.73
CA ARG A 476 -2.64 -1.18 -18.90
C ARG A 476 -3.34 -0.86 -17.61
N GLY A 477 -2.88 -1.41 -16.50
CA GLY A 477 -3.50 -1.12 -15.21
C GLY A 477 -2.84 -1.87 -14.08
N LEU A 478 -3.60 -2.06 -13.00
CA LEU A 478 -3.12 -2.76 -11.83
C LEU A 478 -2.68 -4.20 -12.18
N PRO A 479 -1.62 -4.70 -11.55
CA PRO A 479 -1.07 -6.00 -11.89
C PRO A 479 -2.06 -7.14 -11.57
N MET A 480 -2.42 -7.94 -12.59
CA MET A 480 -3.47 -8.95 -12.48
C MET A 480 -3.08 -10.13 -11.58
N ILE A 481 -1.79 -10.36 -11.37
CA ILE A 481 -1.30 -11.49 -10.57
C ILE A 481 -1.76 -11.35 -9.10
N SER A 482 -1.85 -10.15 -8.54
CA SER A 482 -2.33 -9.96 -7.17
C SER A 482 -3.84 -9.92 -7.08
N TYR A 483 -4.48 -9.29 -8.05
CA TYR A 483 -5.93 -9.11 -8.04
C TYR A 483 -6.69 -10.37 -8.45
N LEU A 484 -6.08 -11.21 -9.29
CA LEU A 484 -6.69 -12.43 -9.80
C LEU A 484 -5.93 -13.68 -9.34
N GLY A 485 -4.59 -13.64 -9.21
CA GLY A 485 -3.80 -14.81 -8.82
C GLY A 485 -3.63 -15.00 -7.30
N GLY A 486 -3.96 -13.99 -6.49
CA GLY A 486 -3.88 -14.06 -5.03
C GLY A 486 -2.45 -14.09 -4.49
N LYS A 487 -1.49 -13.59 -5.26
CA LYS A 487 -0.08 -13.47 -4.84
C LYS A 487 0.29 -12.02 -4.59
N SER A 488 1.11 -11.80 -3.57
CA SER A 488 1.73 -10.51 -3.35
C SER A 488 2.80 -10.25 -4.41
N GLU A 489 2.88 -9.03 -4.92
CA GLU A 489 3.80 -8.73 -6.02
C GLU A 489 4.44 -7.34 -6.03
N PHE A 490 5.59 -7.29 -6.68
CA PHE A 490 6.27 -6.08 -7.08
C PHE A 490 6.00 -5.82 -8.57
N GLY A 491 4.87 -5.15 -8.84
CA GLY A 491 4.42 -4.86 -10.21
C GLY A 491 5.27 -3.82 -10.97
N GLY A 492 6.16 -3.11 -10.26
CA GLY A 492 7.11 -2.16 -10.83
C GLY A 492 8.00 -1.54 -9.76
N TYR A 493 8.97 -0.73 -10.15
CA TYR A 493 10.02 -0.30 -9.22
C TYR A 493 9.47 0.60 -8.09
N GLU A 494 8.41 1.38 -8.31
CA GLU A 494 7.81 2.22 -7.27
C GLU A 494 7.22 1.38 -6.12
N THR A 495 6.80 0.16 -6.43
CA THR A 495 6.30 -0.78 -5.43
C THR A 495 7.40 -1.41 -4.57
N MET A 496 8.69 -1.14 -4.86
CA MET A 496 9.85 -1.61 -4.10
C MET A 496 10.18 -0.74 -2.86
N GLY A 497 9.44 0.35 -2.65
CA GLY A 497 9.57 1.18 -1.45
C GLY A 497 11.01 1.65 -1.22
N VAL A 498 11.55 1.38 -0.03
CA VAL A 498 12.91 1.79 0.36
C VAL A 498 14.03 1.10 -0.44
N PHE A 499 13.73 -0.02 -1.11
CA PHE A 499 14.73 -0.78 -1.88
C PHE A 499 14.87 -0.31 -3.32
N LYS A 500 13.97 0.56 -3.80
CA LYS A 500 13.90 1.02 -5.19
C LYS A 500 15.27 1.43 -5.76
N ASP A 501 15.92 2.41 -5.12
CA ASP A 501 17.09 3.06 -5.74
C ASP A 501 18.30 2.13 -5.76
N ILE A 502 18.47 1.32 -4.70
CA ILE A 502 19.51 0.30 -4.62
C ILE A 502 19.23 -0.80 -5.66
N PHE A 503 17.97 -1.21 -5.84
CA PHE A 503 17.60 -2.21 -6.83
C PHE A 503 17.90 -1.75 -8.26
N LEU A 504 17.46 -0.54 -8.63
CA LEU A 504 17.71 0.03 -9.96
C LEU A 504 19.20 0.23 -10.24
N THR A 505 19.96 0.73 -9.25
CA THR A 505 21.41 0.93 -9.40
C THR A 505 22.14 -0.42 -9.53
N SER A 506 21.71 -1.44 -8.78
CA SER A 506 22.28 -2.79 -8.86
C SER A 506 21.97 -3.46 -10.20
N MET A 507 20.77 -3.25 -10.76
CA MET A 507 20.44 -3.69 -12.12
C MET A 507 21.38 -3.04 -13.14
N LYS A 508 21.53 -1.71 -13.08
CA LYS A 508 22.37 -0.93 -14.00
C LYS A 508 23.83 -1.39 -13.98
N ASN A 509 24.35 -1.66 -12.79
CA ASN A 509 25.73 -2.09 -12.58
C ASN A 509 25.92 -3.61 -12.73
N ASN A 510 24.86 -4.37 -13.02
CA ASN A 510 24.87 -5.84 -13.07
C ASN A 510 25.44 -6.49 -11.79
N ASP A 511 25.19 -5.89 -10.61
CA ASP A 511 25.64 -6.39 -9.30
C ASP A 511 24.73 -7.52 -8.81
N GLN A 512 25.02 -8.73 -9.30
CA GLN A 512 24.26 -9.95 -8.99
C GLN A 512 24.26 -10.30 -7.49
N LYS A 513 25.33 -9.94 -6.75
CA LYS A 513 25.42 -10.23 -5.33
C LYS A 513 24.42 -9.39 -4.53
N THR A 514 24.29 -8.10 -4.88
CA THR A 514 23.32 -7.21 -4.24
C THR A 514 21.89 -7.56 -4.66
N LEU A 515 21.65 -7.83 -5.95
CA LEU A 515 20.34 -8.28 -6.43
C LEU A 515 19.87 -9.56 -5.72
N LYS A 516 20.75 -10.56 -5.54
CA LYS A 516 20.48 -11.78 -4.77
C LYS A 516 19.99 -11.46 -3.36
N LYS A 517 20.69 -10.57 -2.65
CA LYS A 517 20.32 -10.14 -1.30
C LYS A 517 18.99 -9.39 -1.28
N LEU A 518 18.74 -8.50 -2.24
CA LEU A 518 17.50 -7.74 -2.33
C LEU A 518 16.28 -8.63 -2.58
N LEU A 519 16.37 -9.59 -3.51
CA LEU A 519 15.29 -10.57 -3.74
C LEU A 519 14.95 -11.34 -2.48
N SER A 520 15.98 -11.77 -1.76
CA SER A 520 15.88 -12.48 -0.49
C SER A 520 15.17 -11.63 0.58
N MET A 521 15.67 -10.42 0.84
CA MET A 521 15.09 -9.47 1.81
C MET A 521 13.65 -9.07 1.49
N MET A 522 13.33 -8.95 0.20
CA MET A 522 11.97 -8.61 -0.24
C MET A 522 11.02 -9.81 -0.21
N ASN A 523 11.48 -11.02 0.11
CA ASN A 523 10.72 -12.28 0.03
C ASN A 523 10.19 -12.58 -1.38
N VAL A 524 11.04 -12.39 -2.39
CA VAL A 524 10.68 -12.73 -3.78
C VAL A 524 10.95 -14.21 -4.00
N ARG A 525 9.89 -14.98 -4.26
CA ARG A 525 9.99 -16.40 -4.61
C ARG A 525 9.92 -16.62 -6.11
N TRP A 526 9.08 -15.84 -6.80
CA TRP A 526 8.83 -16.03 -8.23
C TRP A 526 9.21 -14.79 -9.03
N LEU A 527 9.80 -15.00 -10.19
CA LEU A 527 9.91 -13.99 -11.22
C LEU A 527 8.91 -14.31 -12.33
N PHE A 528 8.03 -13.36 -12.62
CA PHE A 528 7.20 -13.37 -13.81
C PHE A 528 7.89 -12.53 -14.88
N TYR A 529 8.25 -13.13 -16.00
CA TYR A 529 8.91 -12.46 -17.12
C TYR A 529 8.01 -12.50 -18.36
N ASN A 530 7.56 -11.31 -18.79
CA ASN A 530 6.89 -11.10 -20.06
C ASN A 530 7.93 -10.74 -21.13
N SER A 531 8.28 -11.71 -21.98
CA SER A 531 9.28 -11.59 -23.05
C SER A 531 8.73 -10.99 -24.34
N ASP A 532 7.49 -10.47 -24.32
CA ASP A 532 6.87 -9.87 -25.49
C ASP A 532 7.60 -8.59 -25.95
N GLN A 533 8.26 -8.69 -27.11
CA GLN A 533 8.95 -7.58 -27.78
C GLN A 533 7.99 -6.48 -28.25
N TYR A 534 6.73 -6.83 -28.54
CA TYR A 534 5.73 -5.85 -28.94
C TYR A 534 5.48 -4.85 -27.80
N VAL A 535 5.46 -5.34 -26.55
CA VAL A 535 5.20 -4.53 -25.36
C VAL A 535 6.41 -3.68 -24.97
N TYR A 536 7.60 -4.28 -24.84
CA TYR A 536 8.77 -3.58 -24.29
C TYR A 536 9.57 -2.80 -25.35
N ASP A 537 9.85 -3.43 -26.51
CA ASP A 537 10.83 -2.91 -27.47
C ASP A 537 10.20 -1.94 -28.49
N LYS A 538 8.92 -2.16 -28.83
CA LYS A 538 8.25 -1.49 -29.95
C LYS A 538 7.21 -0.49 -29.50
N GLN A 539 6.02 -0.97 -29.14
CA GLN A 539 4.83 -0.14 -29.12
C GLN A 539 4.80 0.77 -27.88
N PHE A 540 5.22 0.28 -26.70
CA PHE A 540 5.04 1.02 -25.44
C PHE A 540 6.35 1.47 -24.77
N LYS A 541 7.43 1.65 -25.55
CA LYS A 541 8.77 2.02 -25.05
C LYS A 541 8.76 3.27 -24.16
N SER A 542 7.92 4.25 -24.45
CA SER A 542 7.75 5.47 -23.65
C SER A 542 7.36 5.20 -22.19
N LEU A 543 6.55 4.15 -21.94
CA LEU A 543 6.11 3.76 -20.60
C LEU A 543 7.22 3.16 -19.75
N TYR A 544 8.33 2.78 -20.39
CA TYR A 544 9.54 2.24 -19.78
C TYR A 544 10.70 3.24 -19.78
N SER A 545 10.51 4.46 -20.31
CA SER A 545 11.59 5.45 -20.52
C SER A 545 12.50 5.65 -19.30
N PHE A 546 11.93 5.99 -18.14
CA PHE A 546 12.73 6.13 -16.91
C PHE A 546 13.44 4.83 -16.49
N VAL A 547 12.75 3.68 -16.61
CA VAL A 547 13.31 2.39 -16.20
C VAL A 547 14.44 1.96 -17.13
N SER A 548 14.33 2.27 -18.42
CA SER A 548 15.32 1.93 -19.44
C SER A 548 16.68 2.63 -19.25
N GLU A 549 16.77 3.63 -18.36
CA GLU A 549 18.05 4.23 -17.95
C GLU A 549 18.86 3.34 -16.98
N TYR A 550 18.19 2.36 -16.36
CA TYR A 550 18.74 1.48 -15.32
C TYR A 550 18.62 -0.01 -15.68
N ALA A 551 17.59 -0.38 -16.43
CA ALA A 551 17.29 -1.76 -16.80
C ALA A 551 17.84 -2.11 -18.20
N PRO A 552 17.87 -3.40 -18.56
CA PRO A 552 18.21 -3.86 -19.90
C PRO A 552 17.41 -3.12 -20.99
N ARG A 553 18.03 -2.82 -22.13
CA ARG A 553 17.48 -1.90 -23.15
C ARG A 553 16.42 -2.53 -24.04
N ASP A 554 16.46 -3.85 -24.19
CA ASP A 554 15.56 -4.64 -25.00
C ASP A 554 15.29 -6.02 -24.37
N GLN A 555 14.37 -6.79 -24.96
CA GLN A 555 14.02 -8.11 -24.47
C GLN A 555 15.17 -9.13 -24.52
N GLU A 556 16.12 -9.01 -25.46
CA GLU A 556 17.26 -9.94 -25.53
C GLU A 556 18.25 -9.68 -24.38
N GLU A 557 18.56 -8.42 -24.10
CA GLU A 557 19.34 -8.05 -22.92
C GLU A 557 18.61 -8.45 -21.62
N TYR A 558 17.28 -8.33 -21.57
CA TYR A 558 16.48 -8.78 -20.43
C TYR A 558 16.56 -10.29 -20.23
N LYS A 559 16.49 -11.06 -21.31
CA LYS A 559 16.64 -12.52 -21.27
C LYS A 559 18.01 -12.91 -20.75
N ASP A 560 19.06 -12.21 -21.15
CA ASP A 560 20.41 -12.43 -20.65
C ASP A 560 20.59 -11.97 -19.19
N PHE A 561 19.93 -10.90 -18.78
CA PHE A 561 19.86 -10.49 -17.38
C PHE A 561 19.19 -11.56 -16.51
N ILE A 562 18.03 -12.09 -16.92
CA ILE A 562 17.30 -13.13 -16.18
C ILE A 562 18.13 -14.43 -16.09
N LYS A 563 18.90 -14.80 -17.13
CA LYS A 563 19.81 -15.96 -17.06
C LYS A 563 20.92 -15.82 -16.00
N LYS A 564 21.34 -14.59 -15.70
CA LYS A 564 22.39 -14.29 -14.69
C LYS A 564 21.82 -14.22 -13.28
N MET A 565 20.51 -13.97 -13.15
CA MET A 565 19.82 -13.95 -11.87
C MET A 565 19.81 -15.35 -11.25
N PRO A 566 19.77 -15.46 -9.91
CA PRO A 566 19.93 -16.75 -9.25
C PRO A 566 18.59 -17.50 -9.18
N VAL A 567 18.07 -17.86 -10.35
CA VAL A 567 16.74 -18.41 -10.55
C VAL A 567 16.76 -19.70 -11.37
N VAL A 568 15.72 -20.51 -11.20
CA VAL A 568 15.47 -21.75 -11.93
C VAL A 568 14.14 -21.61 -12.66
N LYS A 569 14.11 -21.87 -13.96
CA LYS A 569 12.86 -21.83 -14.72
C LYS A 569 11.92 -22.94 -14.24
N ILE A 570 10.68 -22.58 -13.93
CA ILE A 570 9.64 -23.53 -13.47
C ILE A 570 8.74 -23.92 -14.64
N ALA A 571 8.26 -22.93 -15.38
CA ALA A 571 7.25 -23.13 -16.42
C ALA A 571 7.33 -22.03 -17.49
N ASP A 572 6.99 -22.42 -18.71
CA ASP A 572 6.75 -21.53 -19.83
C ASP A 572 5.26 -21.63 -20.19
N PHE A 573 4.60 -20.48 -20.32
CA PHE A 573 3.21 -20.36 -20.76
C PHE A 573 3.20 -19.69 -22.12
N GLY A 574 3.02 -20.50 -23.16
CA GLY A 574 3.12 -20.07 -24.56
C GLY A 574 4.50 -19.49 -24.88
N LYS A 575 4.53 -18.49 -25.77
CA LYS A 575 5.78 -17.89 -26.26
C LYS A 575 6.33 -16.78 -25.35
N PHE A 576 5.45 -16.08 -24.64
CA PHE A 576 5.79 -14.78 -24.04
C PHE A 576 5.88 -14.77 -22.51
N TYR A 577 5.26 -15.73 -21.83
CA TYR A 577 5.16 -15.70 -20.37
C TYR A 577 6.02 -16.78 -19.74
N HIS A 578 6.99 -16.37 -18.95
CA HIS A 578 7.96 -17.26 -18.33
C HIS A 578 7.96 -17.09 -16.82
N VAL A 579 7.97 -18.21 -16.10
CA VAL A 579 7.98 -18.23 -14.63
C VAL A 579 9.25 -18.87 -14.14
N TYR A 580 9.96 -18.15 -13.27
CA TYR A 580 11.18 -18.62 -12.63
C TYR A 580 10.99 -18.65 -11.11
N SER A 581 11.58 -19.63 -10.43
CA SER A 581 11.74 -19.66 -8.98
C SER A 581 13.09 -19.08 -8.63
N VAL A 582 13.15 -18.23 -7.62
CA VAL A 582 14.41 -17.96 -6.93
C VAL A 582 14.89 -19.26 -6.29
N ARG A 583 16.20 -19.52 -6.36
CA ARG A 583 16.79 -20.73 -5.76
C ARG A 583 16.54 -20.78 -4.25
N GLU A 584 16.35 -21.99 -3.72
CA GLU A 584 16.00 -22.21 -2.31
C GLU A 584 17.10 -21.77 -1.34
N ASP A 585 18.38 -21.76 -1.73
CA ASP A 585 19.50 -21.27 -0.90
C ASP A 585 19.53 -19.74 -0.73
N ILE A 586 18.52 -19.05 -1.26
CA ILE A 586 18.46 -17.58 -1.39
C ILE A 586 17.10 -17.09 -0.93
N TYR A 587 16.06 -17.82 -1.37
CA TYR A 587 14.71 -17.58 -0.94
C TYR A 587 14.63 -17.73 0.58
N LEU A 588 14.13 -16.68 1.21
CA LEU A 588 13.82 -16.71 2.62
C LEU A 588 12.30 -16.59 2.74
N PRO A 589 11.57 -17.65 3.15
CA PRO A 589 10.14 -17.55 3.36
C PRO A 589 9.87 -16.60 4.53
N HIS A 590 9.54 -15.35 4.22
CA HIS A 590 9.13 -14.37 5.23
C HIS A 590 7.62 -14.55 5.48
N ILE A 591 7.22 -15.39 6.45
CA ILE A 591 5.89 -15.31 7.05
C ILE A 591 5.94 -14.16 8.06
N PHE A 592 5.66 -12.92 7.63
CA PHE A 592 5.55 -11.79 8.55
C PHE A 592 4.09 -11.40 8.68
N SER A 593 3.45 -11.74 9.81
CA SER A 593 2.27 -11.01 10.29
C SER A 593 2.72 -10.05 11.36
N THR A 594 2.76 -8.75 11.07
CA THR A 594 3.14 -7.74 12.07
C THR A 594 2.35 -7.91 13.37
N VAL A 595 3.03 -8.23 14.47
CA VAL A 595 2.45 -8.36 15.81
C VAL A 595 2.52 -7.03 16.55
N ASN A 596 3.52 -6.19 16.22
CA ASN A 596 3.69 -4.87 16.83
C ASN A 596 4.12 -3.81 15.81
N THR A 597 3.57 -2.61 15.92
CA THR A 597 3.94 -1.47 15.08
C THR A 597 4.76 -0.49 15.92
N ILE A 598 5.98 -0.19 15.48
CA ILE A 598 6.88 0.76 16.12
C ILE A 598 6.80 2.08 15.36
N SER A 599 6.34 3.11 16.05
CA SER A 599 6.20 4.47 15.55
C SER A 599 7.40 5.33 15.97
N THR A 600 8.29 5.71 15.05
CA THR A 600 9.48 6.54 15.41
C THR A 600 10.02 7.39 14.26
N ASN A 601 10.77 8.45 14.58
CA ASN A 601 11.50 9.30 13.63
C ASN A 601 13.00 8.98 13.54
N ASP A 602 13.49 8.11 14.42
CA ASP A 602 14.91 7.81 14.52
C ASP A 602 15.36 6.79 13.47
N ALA A 603 16.65 6.82 13.15
CA ALA A 603 17.27 5.79 12.33
C ALA A 603 17.19 4.44 13.07
N ILE A 604 16.43 3.49 12.51
CA ILE A 604 16.34 2.14 13.07
C ILE A 604 17.27 1.24 12.28
N SER A 605 18.19 0.60 13.01
CA SER A 605 18.94 -0.54 12.46
C SER A 605 18.05 -1.77 12.54
N LEU A 606 17.49 -2.17 11.40
CA LEU A 606 16.79 -3.45 11.29
C LEU A 606 17.84 -4.56 11.16
N ILE A 607 18.02 -5.33 12.22
CA ILE A 607 18.83 -6.53 12.19
C ILE A 607 17.92 -7.68 11.75
N PHE A 608 18.09 -8.15 10.51
CA PHE A 608 17.41 -9.35 10.04
C PHE A 608 18.05 -10.56 10.71
N ASP A 609 17.23 -11.35 11.41
CA ASP A 609 17.64 -12.69 11.84
C ASP A 609 17.79 -13.57 10.59
N SER A 610 19.03 -13.96 10.28
CA SER A 610 19.34 -14.79 9.12
C SER A 610 18.73 -16.19 9.19
N ASN A 611 18.22 -16.60 10.35
CA ASN A 611 17.74 -17.95 10.61
C ASN A 611 16.21 -18.02 10.82
N PHE A 612 15.48 -16.91 10.75
CA PHE A 612 14.01 -16.85 10.90
C PHE A 612 13.48 -17.51 12.19
N GLN A 613 14.26 -17.55 13.26
CA GLN A 613 13.89 -18.27 14.49
C GLN A 613 13.07 -17.42 15.46
N LYS A 614 13.02 -16.10 15.25
CA LYS A 614 12.12 -15.22 15.99
C LYS A 614 11.01 -14.67 15.11
N ASP A 615 9.79 -14.82 15.60
CA ASP A 615 8.59 -14.07 15.22
C ASP A 615 8.68 -12.60 15.71
N VAL A 616 9.76 -11.87 15.37
CA VAL A 616 9.77 -10.40 15.56
C VAL A 616 9.09 -9.77 14.36
N HIS A 617 7.77 -9.83 14.39
CA HIS A 617 6.97 -9.18 13.37
C HIS A 617 6.72 -7.73 13.77
N GLN A 618 7.72 -6.88 13.57
CA GLN A 618 7.62 -5.45 13.88
C GLN A 618 7.58 -4.62 12.59
N ALA A 619 6.54 -3.83 12.40
CA ALA A 619 6.47 -2.85 11.33
C ALA A 619 6.95 -1.52 11.88
N VAL A 620 7.94 -0.93 11.24
CA VAL A 620 8.41 0.40 11.57
C VAL A 620 7.62 1.40 10.75
N ILE A 621 6.85 2.23 11.42
CA ILE A 621 6.17 3.37 10.83
C ILE A 621 6.96 4.62 11.23
N SER A 622 7.37 5.39 10.23
CA SER A 622 7.92 6.71 10.50
C SER A 622 6.81 7.62 11.02
N VAL A 623 6.91 8.06 12.27
CA VAL A 623 5.89 8.95 12.87
C VAL A 623 6.47 10.34 13.02
N GLN A 624 6.34 11.12 11.94
CA GLN A 624 6.83 12.49 11.81
C GLN A 624 6.37 13.46 12.91
N TYR A 625 5.47 13.06 13.84
CA TYR A 625 4.92 13.92 14.89
C TYR A 625 4.70 13.20 16.23
N ALA A 626 5.67 12.42 16.71
CA ALA A 626 5.71 12.16 18.15
C ALA A 626 6.11 13.48 18.86
N VAL A 627 5.10 14.11 19.47
CA VAL A 627 5.29 15.14 20.49
C VAL A 627 5.84 14.43 21.72
N ASP A 628 7.17 14.30 21.78
CA ASP A 628 7.95 14.62 22.97
C ASP A 628 9.45 14.56 22.64
N GLU A 629 10.14 15.65 22.94
CA GLU A 629 11.60 15.67 22.94
C GLU A 629 12.09 14.74 24.06
N LYS A 630 12.95 13.78 23.69
CA LYS A 630 13.69 12.86 24.57
C LYS A 630 12.91 11.63 25.06
N ALA A 631 12.52 10.77 24.13
CA ALA A 631 12.52 9.33 24.39
C ALA A 631 13.50 8.65 23.43
N GLN A 632 14.76 8.49 23.86
CA GLN A 632 15.59 7.44 23.27
C GLN A 632 14.96 6.11 23.67
N MET A 633 14.19 5.49 22.77
CA MET A 633 13.76 4.12 22.98
C MET A 633 14.94 3.20 22.64
N ILE A 634 15.78 2.91 23.64
CA ILE A 634 16.76 1.83 23.55
C ILE A 634 15.96 0.53 23.55
N LEU A 635 15.70 0.00 22.36
CA LEU A 635 15.20 -1.36 22.21
C LEU A 635 16.31 -2.31 22.64
N TYR A 636 16.07 -3.02 23.74
CA TYR A 636 16.93 -4.11 24.16
C TYR A 636 16.80 -5.26 23.15
N GLY A 637 17.80 -5.40 22.29
CA GLY A 637 18.00 -6.62 21.54
C GLY A 637 18.54 -7.69 22.48
N VAL A 638 17.69 -8.60 22.96
CA VAL A 638 18.20 -9.87 23.47
C VAL A 638 18.59 -10.70 22.25
N SER A 639 19.89 -10.73 21.95
CA SER A 639 20.48 -11.65 20.97
C SER A 639 20.00 -13.06 21.31
N THR A 640 19.35 -13.73 20.36
CA THR A 640 19.30 -15.20 20.39
C THR A 640 20.14 -15.82 19.30
N SER A 641 21.45 -15.83 19.52
CA SER A 641 22.39 -16.68 18.77
C SER A 641 22.44 -18.07 19.41
N LEU A 642 23.25 -18.99 18.88
CA LEU A 642 23.59 -20.20 19.64
C LEU A 642 24.12 -19.85 21.06
N LEU A 643 24.66 -18.64 21.28
CA LEU A 643 24.98 -18.11 22.62
C LEU A 643 23.75 -17.76 23.48
N SER A 644 22.54 -17.57 22.96
CA SER A 644 21.36 -17.46 23.83
C SER A 644 20.76 -18.78 24.22
N GLU A 645 20.95 -19.86 23.47
CA GLU A 645 20.69 -21.19 24.01
C GLU A 645 21.73 -21.51 25.12
N ILE A 646 22.92 -20.89 25.05
CA ILE A 646 23.92 -20.90 26.11
C ILE A 646 23.54 -19.93 27.26
N LYS A 647 22.86 -18.82 26.98
CA LYS A 647 22.37 -17.85 27.98
C LYS A 647 21.01 -18.22 28.60
N ASP A 648 20.17 -18.98 27.91
CA ASP A 648 18.96 -19.60 28.46
C ASP A 648 19.31 -20.85 29.27
N ASN A 649 20.54 -21.37 29.11
CA ASN A 649 21.23 -22.13 30.16
C ASN A 649 21.74 -21.22 31.32
N SER A 650 21.06 -20.10 31.60
CA SER A 650 21.30 -19.27 32.80
C SER A 650 21.04 -20.00 34.12
N HIS A 651 20.60 -21.26 34.07
CA HIS A 651 20.67 -22.17 35.19
C HIS A 651 22.12 -22.44 35.65
N LEU A 652 23.15 -22.23 34.80
CA LEU A 652 24.55 -22.25 35.21
C LEU A 652 25.00 -20.98 35.94
N HIS A 653 24.26 -19.87 35.81
CA HIS A 653 24.58 -18.59 36.45
C HIS A 653 24.09 -18.48 37.91
N ARG A 654 23.53 -19.53 38.51
CA ARG A 654 23.04 -19.48 39.91
C ARG A 654 24.01 -19.98 40.96
N HIS A 655 25.15 -20.51 40.57
CA HIS A 655 26.17 -20.93 41.51
C HIS A 655 27.47 -20.19 41.20
N MET A 656 27.62 -18.98 41.74
CA MET A 656 28.98 -18.49 41.97
C MET A 656 29.66 -19.54 42.87
N PRO A 657 30.76 -20.17 42.44
CA PRO A 657 31.46 -21.10 43.32
C PRO A 657 31.88 -20.34 44.58
N PHE A 658 31.42 -20.79 45.74
CA PHE A 658 31.88 -20.24 47.01
C PHE A 658 33.35 -20.61 47.19
N VAL A 659 34.22 -19.62 47.09
CA VAL A 659 35.65 -19.75 47.34
C VAL A 659 35.91 -19.35 48.80
N ASN A 660 35.71 -20.28 49.73
CA ASN A 660 35.88 -20.02 51.17
C ASN A 660 37.23 -20.47 51.73
N ARG A 661 38.07 -21.14 50.91
CA ARG A 661 39.38 -21.64 51.33
C ARG A 661 40.44 -21.22 50.33
N LYS A 662 41.55 -20.67 50.84
CA LYS A 662 42.71 -20.34 50.03
C LYS A 662 43.43 -21.63 49.60
N PRO A 663 44.13 -21.63 48.45
CA PRO A 663 44.89 -22.80 48.02
C PRO A 663 45.96 -23.28 49.01
N ASP A 664 46.48 -22.41 49.89
CA ASP A 664 47.45 -22.74 50.95
C ASP A 664 46.80 -23.19 52.28
N ASP A 665 45.46 -23.28 52.35
CA ASP A 665 44.76 -23.82 53.51
C ASP A 665 45.08 -25.31 53.68
N MET A 666 45.42 -25.74 54.90
CA MET A 666 45.74 -27.12 55.22
C MET A 666 44.62 -28.09 54.83
N PHE A 667 43.36 -27.64 54.74
CA PHE A 667 42.22 -28.45 54.31
C PHE A 667 41.78 -28.23 52.86
N TYR A 668 42.56 -27.51 52.04
CA TYR A 668 42.23 -27.29 50.62
C TYR A 668 42.25 -28.60 49.82
N PHE A 669 43.11 -29.55 50.17
CA PHE A 669 43.15 -30.87 49.50
C PHE A 669 41.83 -31.64 49.61
N LEU A 670 41.09 -31.48 50.72
CA LEU A 670 39.75 -32.08 50.88
C LEU A 670 38.72 -31.43 49.95
N ALA A 671 38.88 -30.15 49.62
CA ALA A 671 38.03 -29.48 48.65
C ALA A 671 38.29 -30.03 47.24
N VAL A 672 39.56 -30.17 46.84
CA VAL A 672 39.93 -30.76 45.54
C VAL A 672 39.48 -32.22 45.44
N ALA A 673 39.67 -33.03 46.48
CA ALA A 673 39.21 -34.42 46.50
C ALA A 673 37.68 -34.54 46.38
N ARG A 674 36.93 -33.63 47.02
CA ARG A 674 35.47 -33.56 46.87
C ARG A 674 35.07 -33.18 45.45
N GLU A 675 35.74 -32.21 44.83
CA GLU A 675 35.48 -31.80 43.44
C GLU A 675 35.75 -32.94 42.45
N GLU A 676 36.86 -33.68 42.63
CA GLU A 676 37.16 -34.86 41.82
C GLU A 676 36.11 -35.95 42.00
N PHE A 677 35.63 -36.19 43.23
CA PHE A 677 34.56 -37.15 43.51
C PHE A 677 33.22 -36.74 42.89
N ASP A 678 32.83 -35.47 43.02
CA ASP A 678 31.59 -34.94 42.44
C ASP A 678 31.63 -34.98 40.91
N LEU A 679 32.79 -34.65 40.31
CA LEU A 679 33.00 -34.76 38.87
C LEU A 679 32.97 -36.22 38.40
N PHE A 680 33.56 -37.15 39.15
CA PHE A 680 33.50 -38.58 38.86
C PHE A 680 32.05 -39.11 38.88
N ARG A 681 31.25 -38.70 39.87
CA ARG A 681 29.83 -39.12 40.00
C ARG A 681 28.95 -38.67 38.82
N THR A 682 29.34 -37.61 38.11
CA THR A 682 28.58 -37.07 36.97
C THR A 682 29.01 -37.63 35.61
N LYS A 683 30.03 -38.50 35.57
CA LYS A 683 30.63 -39.01 34.32
C LYS A 683 29.66 -39.70 33.36
N ASP A 684 28.61 -40.33 33.89
CA ASP A 684 27.59 -41.04 33.10
C ASP A 684 26.52 -40.11 32.48
N ASN A 685 26.49 -38.83 32.86
CA ASN A 685 25.60 -37.83 32.30
C ASN A 685 26.43 -36.71 31.62
N PRO A 686 26.60 -36.76 30.28
CA PRO A 686 27.47 -35.84 29.55
C PRO A 686 27.18 -34.35 29.79
N ASN A 687 25.92 -33.97 29.90
CA ASN A 687 25.54 -32.58 30.14
C ASN A 687 25.87 -32.14 31.58
N GLN A 688 25.69 -33.02 32.58
CA GLN A 688 26.06 -32.72 33.96
C GLN A 688 27.59 -32.68 34.14
N TYR A 689 28.32 -33.59 33.50
CA TYR A 689 29.79 -33.60 33.54
C TYR A 689 30.38 -32.33 32.93
N LEU A 690 29.88 -31.92 31.74
CA LEU A 690 30.28 -30.68 31.09
C LEU A 690 30.01 -29.47 31.98
N ASN A 691 28.79 -29.37 32.50
CA ASN A 691 28.36 -28.26 33.36
C ASN A 691 29.21 -28.16 34.64
N TYR A 692 29.49 -29.29 35.30
CA TYR A 692 30.32 -29.32 36.50
C TYR A 692 31.79 -29.00 36.20
N SER A 693 32.32 -29.47 35.06
CA SER A 693 33.67 -29.13 34.60
C SER A 693 33.82 -27.64 34.34
N LEU A 694 32.85 -27.02 33.66
CA LEU A 694 32.82 -25.57 33.41
C LEU A 694 32.73 -24.78 34.73
N PHE A 695 31.89 -25.24 35.67
CA PHE A 695 31.79 -24.64 37.00
C PHE A 695 33.14 -24.66 37.75
N LEU A 696 33.88 -25.78 37.70
CA LEU A 696 35.19 -25.88 38.34
C LEU A 696 36.24 -24.99 37.65
N LEU A 697 36.21 -24.87 36.32
CA LEU A 697 37.06 -23.92 35.59
C LEU A 697 36.77 -22.47 36.01
N SER A 698 35.50 -22.08 36.11
CA SER A 698 35.12 -20.76 36.62
C SER A 698 35.55 -20.55 38.08
N LYS A 699 35.51 -21.60 38.91
CA LYS A 699 36.04 -21.56 40.28
C LYS A 699 37.52 -21.24 40.32
N ARG A 700 38.35 -21.80 39.43
CA ARG A 700 39.78 -21.48 39.36
C ARG A 700 40.04 -20.03 38.97
N ILE A 701 39.27 -19.49 38.02
CA ILE A 701 39.33 -18.05 37.69
C ILE A 701 38.97 -17.19 38.91
N GLN A 702 37.93 -17.57 39.65
CA GLN A 702 37.50 -16.84 40.84
C GLN A 702 38.50 -16.96 42.01
N GLU A 703 39.20 -18.09 42.17
CA GLU A 703 40.31 -18.23 43.11
C GLU A 703 41.44 -17.25 42.78
N MET A 704 41.81 -17.14 41.50
CA MET A 704 42.82 -16.20 41.03
C MET A 704 42.38 -14.73 41.19
N GLU A 705 41.10 -14.42 40.97
CA GLU A 705 40.56 -13.08 41.20
C GLU A 705 40.52 -12.72 42.70
N SER A 706 40.02 -13.63 43.54
CA SER A 706 39.78 -13.36 44.96
C SER A 706 41.06 -13.35 45.80
N PHE A 707 42.02 -14.21 45.46
CA PHE A 707 43.27 -14.36 46.22
C PHE A 707 44.52 -13.90 45.47
N GLY A 708 44.38 -13.47 44.21
CA GLY A 708 45.51 -13.11 43.33
C GLY A 708 46.42 -12.02 43.87
N VAL A 709 45.89 -11.10 44.68
CA VAL A 709 46.69 -10.06 45.36
C VAL A 709 47.72 -10.69 46.32
N GLN A 710 47.33 -11.77 47.00
CA GLN A 710 48.13 -12.46 48.02
C GLN A 710 48.97 -13.60 47.44
N MET A 711 48.66 -14.07 46.22
CA MET A 711 49.42 -15.09 45.52
C MET A 711 50.81 -14.59 45.14
N ALA A 712 51.83 -15.42 45.36
CA ALA A 712 53.18 -15.15 44.88
C ALA A 712 53.28 -15.42 43.37
N VAL A 713 54.17 -14.72 42.67
CA VAL A 713 54.56 -15.04 41.30
C VAL A 713 55.85 -15.84 41.37
N VAL A 714 55.77 -17.15 41.14
CA VAL A 714 56.91 -18.07 41.30
C VAL A 714 57.14 -18.79 39.98
N LYS A 715 58.36 -18.73 39.43
CA LYS A 715 58.70 -19.38 38.15
C LYS A 715 58.63 -20.91 38.21
N ASP A 716 58.95 -21.51 39.35
CA ASP A 716 58.85 -22.96 39.56
C ASP A 716 57.48 -23.32 40.15
N SER A 717 56.55 -23.73 39.29
CA SER A 717 55.21 -24.17 39.70
C SER A 717 55.24 -25.58 40.30
N ILE A 718 54.61 -25.78 41.46
CA ILE A 718 54.36 -27.13 42.00
C ILE A 718 53.20 -27.74 41.24
N LYS A 719 53.45 -28.87 40.56
CA LYS A 719 52.47 -29.52 39.66
C LYS A 719 51.38 -30.32 40.41
N THR A 720 51.64 -30.84 41.61
CA THR A 720 50.62 -31.54 42.43
C THR A 720 50.99 -31.53 43.92
N THR A 721 50.00 -31.47 44.81
CA THR A 721 50.17 -31.73 46.25
C THR A 721 49.85 -33.19 46.57
N LYS A 722 50.85 -33.95 46.99
CA LYS A 722 50.60 -35.21 47.75
C LYS A 722 50.40 -34.86 49.22
N THR A 723 49.61 -35.65 49.95
CA THR A 723 49.39 -35.48 51.40
C THR A 723 50.68 -35.48 52.23
N SER A 724 51.79 -35.98 51.67
CA SER A 724 53.13 -35.99 52.27
C SER A 724 53.92 -34.67 52.15
N ASP A 725 53.47 -33.67 51.37
CA ASP A 725 54.20 -32.42 51.09
C ASP A 725 53.62 -31.19 51.83
N LEU A 726 53.18 -31.35 53.09
CA LEU A 726 52.60 -30.25 53.90
C LEU A 726 53.57 -29.05 54.07
N ASN A 727 54.88 -29.26 54.03
CA ASN A 727 55.88 -28.20 54.15
C ASN A 727 55.98 -27.28 52.91
N LYS A 728 55.25 -27.57 51.81
CA LYS A 728 55.24 -26.80 50.56
C LYS A 728 53.88 -26.13 50.26
N LEU A 729 52.98 -26.08 51.24
CA LEU A 729 51.64 -25.51 51.11
C LEU A 729 51.64 -24.02 50.68
N SER A 730 52.60 -23.22 51.16
CA SER A 730 52.70 -21.79 50.80
C SER A 730 52.98 -21.55 49.30
N SER A 731 53.81 -22.41 48.68
CA SER A 731 54.08 -22.37 47.23
C SER A 731 52.91 -22.84 46.35
N TYR A 732 51.87 -23.43 46.95
CA TYR A 732 50.65 -23.84 46.25
C TYR A 732 49.68 -22.67 46.01
N ASN A 733 49.81 -21.60 46.79
CA ASN A 733 49.12 -20.33 46.62
C ASN A 733 49.96 -19.35 45.77
N SER A 734 50.25 -19.76 44.53
CA SER A 734 50.94 -18.94 43.53
C SER A 734 50.12 -18.81 42.25
N TRP A 735 50.39 -17.75 41.47
CA TRP A 735 49.76 -17.52 40.17
C TRP A 735 50.05 -18.66 39.20
N ASN A 736 51.31 -19.10 39.11
CA ASN A 736 51.72 -20.18 38.23
C ASN A 736 51.07 -21.53 38.61
N SER A 737 50.95 -21.84 39.90
CA SER A 737 50.25 -23.04 40.35
C SER A 737 48.74 -22.96 40.05
N SER A 738 48.13 -21.78 40.16
CA SER A 738 46.70 -21.58 39.88
C SER A 738 46.37 -21.63 38.39
N ILE A 739 47.22 -21.03 37.56
CA ILE A 739 47.20 -21.17 36.10
C ILE A 739 47.31 -22.65 35.75
N TYR A 740 48.33 -23.36 36.24
CA TYR A 740 48.52 -24.79 35.96
C TYR A 740 47.30 -25.65 36.35
N ARG A 741 46.62 -25.35 37.48
CA ARG A 741 45.38 -26.05 37.87
C ARG A 741 44.25 -25.82 36.88
N TYR A 742 44.08 -24.57 36.41
CA TYR A 742 43.14 -24.25 35.34
C TYR A 742 43.51 -25.00 34.05
N GLU A 743 44.80 -25.02 33.70
CA GLU A 743 45.31 -25.69 32.50
C GLU A 743 45.03 -27.20 32.49
N LYS A 744 45.38 -27.88 33.59
CA LYS A 744 45.15 -29.31 33.76
C LYS A 744 43.67 -29.66 33.62
N GLN A 745 42.80 -28.89 34.28
CA GLN A 745 41.37 -29.12 34.28
C GLN A 745 40.73 -28.84 32.91
N PHE A 746 41.24 -27.84 32.19
CA PHE A 746 40.80 -27.53 30.83
C PHE A 746 41.18 -28.65 29.85
N ASP A 747 42.43 -29.12 29.93
CA ASP A 747 42.92 -30.21 29.09
C ASP A 747 42.17 -31.53 29.36
N GLU A 748 41.82 -31.81 30.61
CA GLU A 748 40.98 -32.96 30.98
C GLU A 748 39.57 -32.86 30.39
N LEU A 749 38.97 -31.66 30.39
CA LEU A 749 37.66 -31.42 29.77
C LEU A 749 37.71 -31.60 28.25
N ILE A 750 38.69 -31.00 27.56
CA ILE A 750 38.83 -31.14 26.10
C ILE A 750 39.09 -32.58 25.70
N ARG A 751 39.95 -33.30 26.43
CA ARG A 751 40.17 -34.73 26.22
C ARG A 751 38.87 -35.52 26.39
N TRP A 752 38.12 -35.26 27.46
CA TRP A 752 36.83 -35.90 27.68
C TRP A 752 35.82 -35.61 26.56
N ILE A 753 35.72 -34.37 26.07
CA ILE A 753 34.83 -34.01 24.95
C ILE A 753 35.20 -34.82 23.69
N ASN A 754 36.49 -34.88 23.36
CA ASN A 754 36.98 -35.58 22.18
C ASN A 754 36.78 -37.11 22.26
N GLU A 755 36.98 -37.70 23.45
CA GLU A 755 36.85 -39.14 23.73
C GLU A 755 35.42 -39.58 24.09
N SER A 756 34.49 -38.63 24.28
CA SER A 756 33.11 -38.94 24.66
C SER A 756 32.37 -39.73 23.56
N LYS A 757 31.43 -40.60 23.98
CA LYS A 757 30.52 -41.34 23.07
C LYS A 757 29.40 -40.45 22.47
N ALA A 758 29.46 -39.13 22.65
CA ALA A 758 28.44 -38.21 22.18
C ALA A 758 28.46 -38.07 20.64
N SER A 759 27.33 -37.65 20.05
CA SER A 759 27.25 -37.44 18.60
C SER A 759 28.23 -36.34 18.16
N GLU A 760 28.61 -36.32 16.87
CA GLU A 760 29.48 -35.27 16.32
C GLU A 760 28.89 -33.87 16.53
N LYS A 761 27.56 -33.74 16.37
CA LYS A 761 26.80 -32.52 16.65
C LYS A 761 26.90 -32.11 18.13
N ASP A 762 26.80 -33.06 19.05
CA ASP A 762 26.89 -32.76 20.48
C ASP A 762 28.31 -32.38 20.91
N ARG A 763 29.33 -33.03 20.35
CA ARG A 763 30.74 -32.65 20.58
C ARG A 763 31.05 -31.25 20.05
N ALA A 764 30.50 -30.88 18.89
CA ALA A 764 30.59 -29.52 18.38
C ALA A 764 29.90 -28.51 19.33
N LEU A 765 28.70 -28.83 19.83
CA LEU A 765 27.98 -28.01 20.80
C LEU A 765 28.77 -27.85 22.12
N TYR A 766 29.41 -28.91 22.60
CA TYR A 766 30.25 -28.86 23.81
C TYR A 766 31.47 -27.97 23.62
N LYS A 767 32.16 -28.08 22.47
CA LYS A 767 33.28 -27.20 22.14
C LYS A 767 32.86 -25.74 22.06
N ILE A 768 31.67 -25.44 21.52
CA ILE A 768 31.14 -24.07 21.47
C ILE A 768 30.91 -23.53 22.89
N LYS A 769 30.29 -24.32 23.79
CA LYS A 769 30.09 -23.94 25.19
C LYS A 769 31.41 -23.65 25.91
N VAL A 770 32.43 -24.48 25.66
CA VAL A 770 33.78 -24.28 26.20
C VAL A 770 34.41 -23.00 25.64
N ASN A 771 34.26 -22.72 24.34
CA ASN A 771 34.78 -21.52 23.68
C ASN A 771 34.19 -20.23 24.27
N GLU A 772 32.89 -20.23 24.56
CA GLU A 772 32.23 -19.08 25.20
C GLU A 772 32.75 -18.85 26.62
N GLN A 773 32.87 -19.91 27.42
CA GLN A 773 33.39 -19.81 28.78
C GLN A 773 34.85 -19.36 28.80
N LEU A 774 35.67 -19.82 27.85
CA LEU A 774 37.04 -19.35 27.67
C LEU A 774 37.13 -17.84 27.48
N TYR A 775 36.29 -17.26 26.62
CA TYR A 775 36.25 -15.82 26.39
C TYR A 775 35.84 -15.02 27.62
N GLN A 776 34.88 -15.52 28.39
CA GLN A 776 34.50 -14.90 29.65
C GLN A 776 35.63 -14.99 30.70
N HIS A 777 36.31 -16.13 30.77
CA HIS A 777 37.45 -16.35 31.66
C HIS A 777 38.64 -15.45 31.31
N GLU A 778 38.94 -15.28 30.02
CA GLU A 778 40.01 -14.40 29.52
C GLU A 778 39.77 -12.95 29.94
N ILE A 779 38.60 -12.39 29.60
CA ILE A 779 38.25 -11.01 29.96
C ILE A 779 38.32 -10.80 31.47
N ARG A 780 37.76 -11.75 32.25
CA ARG A 780 37.71 -11.64 33.71
C ARG A 780 39.12 -11.65 34.30
N LEU A 781 39.97 -12.57 33.87
CA LEU A 781 41.33 -12.69 34.39
C LEU A 781 42.20 -11.49 33.98
N LEU A 782 42.11 -11.04 32.72
CA LEU A 782 42.81 -9.85 32.24
C LEU A 782 42.41 -8.57 32.98
N ARG A 783 41.13 -8.46 33.36
CA ARG A 783 40.65 -7.38 34.23
C ARG A 783 41.24 -7.50 35.63
N SER A 784 41.21 -8.68 36.25
CA SER A 784 41.79 -8.89 37.58
C SER A 784 43.29 -8.59 37.62
N LEU A 785 44.02 -8.87 36.54
CA LEU A 785 45.44 -8.53 36.42
C LEU A 785 45.72 -7.02 36.45
N ASN A 786 44.83 -6.19 35.89
CA ASN A 786 44.96 -4.73 35.93
C ASN A 786 44.91 -4.23 37.38
N ASP A 787 44.00 -4.82 38.17
CA ASP A 787 43.70 -4.43 39.54
C ASP A 787 44.70 -4.97 40.59
N LEU A 788 45.70 -5.77 40.18
CA LEU A 788 46.71 -6.31 41.09
C LEU A 788 47.66 -5.23 41.62
N ASN A 789 48.05 -5.32 42.89
CA ASN A 789 49.15 -4.53 43.46
C ASN A 789 50.47 -5.31 43.40
N LYS A 790 51.05 -5.44 42.20
CA LYS A 790 52.31 -6.18 41.90
C LYS A 790 53.28 -5.30 41.11
N GLU A 791 54.57 -5.63 41.12
CA GLU A 791 55.57 -4.90 40.34
C GLU A 791 55.26 -4.99 38.83
N ASN A 792 55.56 -3.95 38.06
CA ASN A 792 55.25 -3.90 36.62
C ASN A 792 55.83 -5.10 35.84
N LYS A 793 57.03 -5.57 36.22
CA LYS A 793 57.66 -6.76 35.62
C LYS A 793 56.88 -8.05 35.90
N GLU A 794 56.30 -8.18 37.10
CA GLU A 794 55.47 -9.33 37.46
C GLU A 794 54.11 -9.28 36.74
N LYS A 795 53.50 -8.09 36.62
CA LYS A 795 52.26 -7.91 35.86
C LYS A 795 52.46 -8.25 34.38
N GLU A 796 53.52 -7.75 33.75
CA GLU A 796 53.83 -8.03 32.35
C GLU A 796 54.06 -9.54 32.10
N TYR A 797 54.77 -10.20 33.02
CA TYR A 797 54.90 -11.66 33.00
C TYR A 797 53.55 -12.38 33.09
N LEU A 798 52.68 -11.98 34.02
CA LEU A 798 51.35 -12.58 34.18
C LEU A 798 50.44 -12.32 32.98
N TYR A 799 50.48 -11.10 32.41
CA TYR A 799 49.75 -10.77 31.17
C TYR A 799 50.17 -11.67 30.02
N THR A 800 51.47 -11.86 29.84
CA THR A 800 52.02 -12.73 28.80
C THR A 800 51.60 -14.18 29.04
N ALA A 801 51.77 -14.68 30.27
CA ALA A 801 51.40 -16.05 30.63
C ALA A 801 49.91 -16.35 30.44
N VAL A 802 49.03 -15.41 30.81
CA VAL A 802 47.57 -15.54 30.66
C VAL A 802 47.15 -15.46 29.19
N ASN A 803 47.68 -14.50 28.42
CA ASN A 803 47.39 -14.40 26.99
C ASN A 803 47.86 -15.65 26.23
N ASP A 804 49.07 -16.12 26.51
CA ASP A 804 49.61 -17.33 25.87
C ASP A 804 48.79 -18.58 26.23
N MET A 805 48.32 -18.67 27.48
CA MET A 805 47.43 -19.74 27.93
C MET A 805 46.11 -19.74 27.13
N PHE A 806 45.40 -18.60 27.06
CA PHE A 806 44.12 -18.53 26.36
C PHE A 806 44.27 -18.71 24.86
N LYS A 807 45.33 -18.18 24.25
CA LYS A 807 45.64 -18.41 22.83
C LYS A 807 45.78 -19.90 22.51
N ARG A 808 46.54 -20.65 23.32
CA ARG A 808 46.66 -22.12 23.18
C ARG A 808 45.32 -22.83 23.31
N TYR A 809 44.41 -22.32 24.14
CA TYR A 809 43.09 -22.94 24.33
C TYR A 809 42.10 -22.65 23.23
N TYR A 810 42.12 -21.45 22.66
CA TYR A 810 41.37 -21.18 21.45
C TYR A 810 41.81 -22.08 20.29
N GLU A 811 43.11 -22.32 20.16
CA GLU A 811 43.67 -23.27 19.18
C GLU A 811 43.23 -24.71 19.46
N LYS A 812 43.20 -25.16 20.73
CA LYS A 812 42.76 -26.52 21.11
C LYS A 812 41.26 -26.77 20.96
N VAL A 813 40.42 -25.73 21.07
CA VAL A 813 38.96 -25.85 20.91
C VAL A 813 38.56 -25.98 19.44
N ASP A 814 39.36 -25.44 18.52
CA ASP A 814 39.21 -25.60 17.06
C ASP A 814 37.83 -25.18 16.55
N ILE A 815 37.41 -23.95 16.88
CA ILE A 815 36.18 -23.34 16.36
C ILE A 815 36.53 -22.00 15.71
N SER A 816 36.16 -21.83 14.44
CA SER A 816 36.32 -20.57 13.71
C SER A 816 35.44 -19.49 14.34
N ILE A 817 36.05 -18.38 14.79
CA ILE A 817 35.31 -17.24 15.36
C ILE A 817 34.48 -16.59 14.25
N ILE A 818 33.15 -16.71 14.32
CA ILE A 818 32.23 -16.00 13.44
C ILE A 818 32.22 -14.53 13.88
N ASN A 819 32.68 -13.62 13.01
CA ASN A 819 32.62 -12.19 13.24
C ASN A 819 31.19 -11.66 12.90
N PRO A 820 30.36 -11.29 13.89
CA PRO A 820 28.97 -10.88 13.67
C PRO A 820 28.85 -9.52 12.97
N TYR A 821 29.93 -8.73 12.88
CA TYR A 821 29.93 -7.45 12.16
C TYR A 821 29.89 -7.61 10.62
N LEU A 822 30.01 -8.83 10.09
CA LEU A 822 29.91 -9.10 8.65
C LEU A 822 28.46 -9.10 8.12
N TYR A 823 27.43 -9.00 8.99
CA TYR A 823 26.02 -9.11 8.62
C TYR A 823 25.11 -8.01 9.20
N THR A 824 25.68 -6.86 9.58
CA THR A 824 24.90 -5.68 9.98
C THR A 824 24.57 -4.83 8.76
N TYR A 825 23.29 -4.52 8.54
CA TYR A 825 22.88 -3.52 7.57
C TYR A 825 22.27 -2.33 8.30
N SER A 826 22.87 -1.16 8.12
CA SER A 826 22.26 0.11 8.52
C SER A 826 21.43 0.62 7.36
N LEU A 827 20.12 0.75 7.54
CA LEU A 827 19.30 1.52 6.62
C LEU A 827 19.50 3.00 6.97
N PRO A 828 20.01 3.84 6.07
CA PRO A 828 20.10 5.27 6.33
C PRO A 828 18.69 5.82 6.52
N ALA A 829 18.47 6.56 7.61
CA ALA A 829 17.30 7.41 7.73
C ALA A 829 17.28 8.39 6.55
N TYR A 830 16.08 8.69 6.05
CA TYR A 830 15.83 9.66 4.99
C TYR A 830 16.51 11.01 5.28
N VAL A 831 17.74 11.23 4.80
CA VAL A 831 18.37 12.55 4.77
C VAL A 831 17.93 13.25 3.48
N ASN A 832 16.64 13.55 3.40
CA ASN A 832 16.16 14.51 2.43
C ASN A 832 16.48 15.91 2.97
N ARG A 833 17.76 16.32 2.90
CA ARG A 833 18.23 17.71 3.07
C ARG A 833 19.75 17.75 2.90
N LYS A 834 20.18 17.82 1.64
CA LYS A 834 21.19 18.76 1.11
C LYS A 834 21.72 18.20 -0.20
N GLY A 835 21.19 18.72 -1.30
CA GLY A 835 21.86 18.60 -2.58
C GLY A 835 23.25 19.24 -2.49
N LYS A 836 24.27 18.46 -2.82
CA LYS A 836 25.43 18.82 -3.64
C LYS A 836 26.25 17.55 -3.81
N TYR A 837 26.13 16.94 -4.99
CA TYR A 837 27.01 15.86 -5.41
C TYR A 837 28.26 16.48 -6.02
N LYS A 838 29.44 16.00 -5.61
CA LYS A 838 30.66 16.03 -6.40
C LYS A 838 31.03 14.60 -6.72
#